data_AF-A0A346XSL3-F1
#
_entry.id   AF-A0A346XSL3-F1
#
_cell.length_a   1.000
_cell.length_b   1.000
_cell.length_c   1.000
_cell.angle_alpha   90.00
_cell.angle_beta   90.00
_cell.angle_gamma   90.00
#
_symmetry.space_group_name_H-M   'P 1'
#
loop_
_entity.id
_entity.type
_entity.pdbx_description
1 polymer ?
#
loop_
_entity_poly.entity_id
_entity_poly.type
_entity_poly.pdbx_seq_one_letter_code
_entity_poly.pdbx_strand_id
1 'polypeptide(L)'
;MTLAARVLLVGSLLLGGMVAVPAAAQEPAAEVDVVNVAFEPADVTIELGEVVRWTFVEGTHTVTADDGRFDSGTQTSNTTYDVTFNATGTFEYYCRIHSTPDGDRQNGTVTVVDQGEGPVDPEPTEPPATDPPSEPPTDGPLDGTDPVATALAWSARLPDGGATTAFVGTAGGFADSLASGTGQGLLDAPLLLTPRDTLDPRVADELQRLGVTRVIVLGLEAAVSTDVEQALGDVVETVERAGGPSRLETARAVADLVLSDTIPEVLLARAFGEGSAAFADSLGAGALGAAQGMPVLLVGDTVDDGLRTWLVEHGVERITIIGGTAAVPAAVEEDLAATHTVFRAEGPTRTATAASFIGAFPDSVGVAVVEGFGDTAWASGFAAALHAPGGLVLADGGRAALPGDTVEVLFRRGPVICGPTLTTDLCGQATAANGRTNLAEPLMAVMDVDQEVQTDPSTPAASGVARMWRSDAGADALCVDAEVWDLSGPIVAAHVHLAPPGEPGPVAVPVNLEPVAGQDGRVVGCTRGGDEQAAAVAALVADPAAHYLNVHTELNPAGEIRGQVFLPRATSFAALFGANEVPGPGHPDATGSFTLYDTGIADELCYAIEWEGLETPVVGAHIHAGSATESGGVVHPIALGVGSSSARCDGDVDPAVRQAILDDPAGHYANVHTEDFPDGAIRGQLT
;
A
#
# COMPACT_ATOMS: atom_id res chain seq x y z
N MET A 1 29.71 78.96 15.86
CA MET A 1 28.44 78.66 16.56
C MET A 1 28.61 77.23 17.08
N THR A 2 29.31 77.10 18.21
CA THR A 2 28.83 76.88 19.60
C THR A 2 28.65 75.38 19.89
N LEU A 3 29.74 74.71 20.32
CA LEU A 3 30.17 74.44 21.72
C LEU A 3 29.41 73.23 22.29
N ALA A 4 30.02 72.16 22.81
CA ALA A 4 30.89 72.08 24.00
C ALA A 4 31.25 70.58 24.19
N ALA A 5 32.24 70.10 24.95
CA ALA A 5 33.39 70.65 25.66
C ALA A 5 34.34 69.45 25.95
N ARG A 6 35.64 69.74 26.05
CA ARG A 6 36.69 68.89 26.64
C ARG A 6 36.42 68.68 28.13
N VAL A 7 36.97 67.62 28.75
CA VAL A 7 37.98 67.70 29.83
C VAL A 7 38.32 66.33 30.46
N LEU A 8 39.64 66.12 30.52
CA LEU A 8 40.53 65.34 31.40
C LEU A 8 40.17 63.96 32.01
N LEU A 9 41.06 63.03 31.64
CA LEU A 9 41.59 61.89 32.37
C LEU A 9 42.01 62.22 33.83
N VAL A 10 41.58 61.38 34.78
CA VAL A 10 42.32 61.08 36.02
C VAL A 10 42.36 59.56 36.16
N GLY A 11 43.57 59.00 36.13
CA GLY A 11 43.80 57.57 36.35
C GLY A 11 43.76 57.21 37.83
N SER A 12 43.13 56.09 38.15
CA SER A 12 43.30 55.38 39.41
C SER A 12 43.16 53.87 39.17
N LEU A 13 44.11 53.12 39.73
CA LEU A 13 44.25 51.67 39.72
C LEU A 13 42.93 50.95 39.99
N LEU A 14 42.58 49.99 39.14
CA LEU A 14 41.57 48.96 39.41
C LEU A 14 42.24 47.59 39.45
N LEU A 15 42.15 46.96 40.62
CA LEU A 15 42.39 45.54 40.85
C LEU A 15 41.54 44.74 39.86
N GLY A 16 42.17 43.83 39.12
CA GLY A 16 41.48 42.86 38.26
C GLY A 16 40.68 41.87 39.11
N GLY A 17 39.39 42.17 39.30
CA GLY A 17 38.38 41.16 39.63
C GLY A 17 37.89 40.54 38.34
N MET A 18 38.14 39.24 38.15
CA MET A 18 37.46 38.45 37.13
C MET A 18 35.96 38.50 37.44
N VAL A 19 35.21 39.25 36.65
CA VAL A 19 33.76 39.14 36.59
C VAL A 19 33.47 37.85 35.84
N ALA A 20 32.92 36.85 36.54
CA ALA A 20 32.32 35.70 35.89
C ALA A 20 31.14 36.22 35.05
N VAL A 21 31.28 36.15 33.73
CA VAL A 21 30.17 36.35 32.80
C VAL A 21 29.22 35.16 33.02
N PRO A 22 27.90 35.39 33.21
CA PRO A 22 26.97 34.26 33.29
C PRO A 22 27.02 33.54 31.94
N ALA A 23 27.20 32.22 31.97
CA ALA A 23 27.11 31.41 30.76
C ALA A 23 25.74 31.64 30.12
N ALA A 24 25.72 32.04 28.84
CA ALA A 24 24.50 32.06 28.06
C ALA A 24 23.90 30.66 28.06
N ALA A 25 22.58 30.53 28.23
CA ALA A 25 21.91 29.25 28.04
C ALA A 25 22.18 28.80 26.59
N GLN A 26 22.70 27.59 26.43
CA GLN A 26 22.93 27.00 25.11
C GLN A 26 21.58 26.76 24.45
N GLU A 27 21.39 27.27 23.23
CA GLU A 27 20.21 26.95 22.40
C GLU A 27 20.18 25.43 22.15
N PRO A 28 18.99 24.81 22.13
CA PRO A 28 18.89 23.38 21.86
C PRO A 28 19.37 23.08 20.43
N ALA A 29 20.10 21.98 20.27
CA ALA A 29 20.54 21.51 18.96
C ALA A 29 19.43 20.72 18.25
N ALA A 30 18.49 20.16 19.01
CA ALA A 30 17.28 19.53 18.50
C ALA A 30 16.08 19.86 19.41
N GLU A 31 14.93 20.07 18.80
CA GLU A 31 13.65 20.26 19.49
C GLU A 31 12.70 19.12 19.11
N VAL A 32 11.96 18.61 20.10
CA VAL A 32 11.00 17.51 19.96
C VAL A 32 9.66 17.97 20.55
N ASP A 33 8.63 18.02 19.73
CA ASP A 33 7.27 18.30 20.19
C ASP A 33 6.65 17.03 20.79
N VAL A 34 6.05 17.18 21.97
CA VAL A 34 5.27 16.14 22.64
C VAL A 34 3.80 16.50 22.47
N VAL A 35 3.17 15.84 21.50
CA VAL A 35 1.82 16.13 21.02
C VAL A 35 1.08 14.80 20.80
N ASN A 36 -0.25 14.79 21.00
CA ASN A 36 -1.09 13.58 20.95
C ASN A 36 -0.58 12.43 21.83
N VAL A 37 -0.02 11.37 21.23
CA VAL A 37 0.66 10.24 21.89
C VAL A 37 1.99 9.95 21.16
N ALA A 38 2.65 10.99 20.64
CA ALA A 38 3.88 10.89 19.85
C ALA A 38 4.99 11.85 20.35
N PHE A 39 6.21 11.57 19.93
CA PHE A 39 7.33 12.51 19.96
C PHE A 39 7.62 12.92 18.51
N GLU A 40 7.71 14.22 18.22
CA GLU A 40 7.83 14.74 16.85
C GLU A 40 9.01 15.72 16.72
N PRO A 41 10.11 15.33 16.07
CA PRO A 41 10.44 13.97 15.65
C PRO A 41 10.70 13.05 16.86
N ALA A 42 10.47 11.75 16.69
CA ALA A 42 10.72 10.78 17.76
C ALA A 42 12.22 10.58 17.97
N ASP A 43 12.97 10.56 16.87
CA ASP A 43 14.41 10.36 16.86
C ASP A 43 15.13 11.65 16.48
N VAL A 44 16.15 12.01 17.27
CA VAL A 44 17.02 13.15 16.99
C VAL A 44 18.48 12.73 17.07
N THR A 45 19.30 13.28 16.17
CA THR A 45 20.77 13.12 16.23
C THR A 45 21.39 14.46 16.61
N ILE A 46 22.24 14.46 17.63
CA ILE A 46 22.95 15.64 18.13
C ILE A 46 24.44 15.32 18.35
N GLU A 47 25.26 16.33 18.49
CA GLU A 47 26.68 16.18 18.79
C GLU A 47 26.93 16.12 20.32
N LEU A 48 28.05 15.51 20.71
CA LEU A 48 28.45 15.38 22.11
C LEU A 48 28.50 16.75 22.82
N GLY A 49 27.76 16.87 23.93
CA GLY A 49 27.66 18.09 24.73
C GLY A 49 26.49 19.00 24.34
N GLU A 50 25.67 18.61 23.36
CA GLU A 50 24.49 19.38 22.95
C GLU A 50 23.24 19.08 23.78
N VAL A 51 22.23 19.93 23.60
CA VAL A 51 20.97 19.91 24.35
C VAL A 51 19.83 19.51 23.42
N VAL A 52 19.01 18.55 23.87
CA VAL A 52 17.68 18.28 23.28
C VAL A 52 16.63 18.93 24.16
N ARG A 53 15.68 19.64 23.54
CA ARG A 53 14.51 20.23 24.20
C ARG A 53 13.25 19.49 23.77
N TRP A 54 12.47 19.03 24.74
CA TRP A 54 11.12 18.56 24.52
C TRP A 54 10.11 19.66 24.86
N THR A 55 9.17 19.94 23.96
CA THR A 55 8.09 20.91 24.15
C THR A 55 6.76 20.19 24.27
N PHE A 56 6.11 20.28 25.43
CA PHE A 56 4.82 19.65 25.68
C PHE A 56 3.71 20.50 25.09
N VAL A 57 3.35 20.26 23.84
CA VAL A 57 2.39 21.07 23.07
C VAL A 57 0.99 20.93 23.64
N GLU A 58 0.54 19.70 23.88
CA GLU A 58 -0.75 19.40 24.47
C GLU A 58 -0.73 18.14 25.34
N GLY A 59 -1.83 17.84 26.02
CA GLY A 59 -1.94 16.62 26.82
C GLY A 59 -1.12 16.62 28.11
N THR A 60 -1.01 15.45 28.72
CA THR A 60 -0.22 15.17 29.92
C THR A 60 0.75 14.05 29.60
N HIS A 61 2.05 14.33 29.69
CA HIS A 61 3.11 13.43 29.18
C HIS A 61 4.32 13.39 30.11
N THR A 62 5.24 12.50 29.79
CA THR A 62 6.58 12.45 30.36
C THR A 62 7.60 12.21 29.25
N VAL A 63 8.86 12.57 29.49
CA VAL A 63 10.03 12.13 28.73
C VAL A 63 10.94 11.41 29.72
N THR A 64 11.02 10.09 29.62
CA THR A 64 11.75 9.23 30.56
C THR A 64 12.71 8.35 29.79
N ALA A 65 14.00 8.35 30.14
CA ALA A 65 14.97 7.44 29.54
C ALA A 65 14.69 6.00 29.94
N ASP A 66 14.83 5.05 29.02
CA ASP A 66 14.60 3.62 29.24
C ASP A 66 15.54 3.07 30.33
N ASP A 67 16.76 3.61 30.39
CA ASP A 67 17.77 3.29 31.40
C ASP A 67 17.68 4.13 32.69
N GLY A 68 16.68 5.01 32.79
CA GLY A 68 16.43 5.89 33.94
C GLY A 68 17.41 7.04 34.13
N ARG A 69 18.26 7.37 33.14
CA ARG A 69 19.25 8.47 33.24
C ARG A 69 18.62 9.87 33.24
N PHE A 70 17.41 10.03 32.71
CA PHE A 70 16.63 11.26 32.82
C PHE A 70 15.12 10.99 32.89
N ASP A 71 14.38 11.91 33.53
CA ASP A 71 12.93 11.84 33.66
C ASP A 71 12.39 13.26 33.87
N SER A 72 11.52 13.71 32.96
CA SER A 72 10.87 15.02 33.04
C SER A 72 9.88 15.13 34.20
N GLY A 73 9.45 14.01 34.79
CA GLY A 73 8.22 13.93 35.57
C GLY A 73 6.99 14.15 34.69
N THR A 74 5.79 14.16 35.30
CA THR A 74 4.55 14.48 34.59
C THR A 74 4.51 15.97 34.23
N GLN A 75 4.46 16.24 32.94
CA GLN A 75 4.38 17.57 32.34
C GLN A 75 2.99 17.82 31.77
N THR A 76 2.60 19.08 31.70
CA THR A 76 1.33 19.53 31.10
C THR A 76 1.60 20.46 29.92
N SER A 77 0.59 20.70 29.11
CA SER A 77 0.66 21.58 27.93
C SER A 77 1.35 22.93 28.19
N ASN A 78 2.09 23.42 27.19
CA ASN A 78 2.92 24.62 27.20
C ASN A 78 4.09 24.63 28.22
N THR A 79 4.70 23.46 28.46
CA THR A 79 5.94 23.35 29.25
C THR A 79 7.08 22.81 28.39
N THR A 80 8.32 22.98 28.84
CA THR A 80 9.50 22.42 28.17
C THR A 80 10.38 21.65 29.14
N TYR A 81 11.15 20.70 28.62
CA TYR A 81 12.14 19.92 29.36
C TYR A 81 13.41 19.79 28.53
N ASP A 82 14.57 20.12 29.09
CA ASP A 82 15.85 20.15 28.38
C ASP A 82 16.82 19.12 28.99
N VAL A 83 17.52 18.36 28.16
CA VAL A 83 18.58 17.42 28.59
C VAL A 83 19.85 17.66 27.79
N THR A 84 20.99 17.80 28.50
CA THR A 84 22.32 17.86 27.88
C THR A 84 22.95 16.47 27.83
N PHE A 85 23.36 16.04 26.65
CA PHE A 85 23.95 14.71 26.45
C PHE A 85 25.48 14.78 26.45
N ASN A 86 26.09 14.24 27.51
CA ASN A 86 27.55 14.30 27.73
C ASN A 86 28.26 12.97 27.47
N ALA A 87 27.60 12.03 26.79
CA ALA A 87 28.19 10.77 26.35
C ALA A 87 27.65 10.44 24.95
N THR A 88 28.51 9.89 24.09
CA THR A 88 28.13 9.40 22.77
C THR A 88 27.34 8.09 22.88
N GLY A 89 26.51 7.80 21.89
CA GLY A 89 25.66 6.62 21.84
C GLY A 89 24.19 6.96 21.65
N THR A 90 23.37 5.92 21.59
CA THR A 90 21.91 6.05 21.45
C THR A 90 21.26 5.98 22.84
N PHE A 91 20.40 6.96 23.11
CA PHE A 91 19.65 7.08 24.36
C PHE A 91 18.17 6.97 24.05
N GLU A 92 17.58 5.83 24.36
CA GLU A 92 16.15 5.57 24.20
C GLU A 92 15.36 6.25 25.32
N TYR A 93 14.20 6.78 24.96
CA TYR A 93 13.28 7.40 25.89
C TYR A 93 11.82 7.18 25.49
N TYR A 94 10.94 7.27 26.48
CA TYR A 94 9.53 6.98 26.32
C TYR A 94 8.65 7.87 27.21
N CYS A 95 7.35 7.91 26.88
CA CYS A 95 6.34 8.47 27.77
C CYS A 95 5.69 7.38 28.61
N ARG A 96 5.89 7.42 29.93
CA ARG A 96 5.35 6.43 30.89
C ARG A 96 3.84 6.33 30.95
N ILE A 97 3.12 7.32 30.41
CA ILE A 97 1.66 7.37 30.42
C ILE A 97 1.10 6.59 29.21
N HIS A 98 1.80 6.62 28.08
CA HIS A 98 1.32 6.07 26.81
C HIS A 98 2.15 4.90 26.30
N SER A 99 3.31 4.63 26.91
CA SER A 99 4.21 3.55 26.51
C SER A 99 5.02 2.98 27.68
N THR A 100 5.84 1.98 27.39
CA THR A 100 6.81 1.32 28.28
C THR A 100 8.23 1.46 27.72
N PRO A 101 9.29 1.16 28.50
CA PRO A 101 10.61 0.91 27.92
C PRO A 101 10.50 -0.15 26.82
N ASP A 102 11.22 0.02 25.71
CA ASP A 102 11.18 -0.83 24.51
C ASP A 102 9.80 -0.95 23.80
N GLY A 103 8.84 -0.08 24.13
CA GLY A 103 7.53 -0.01 23.45
C GLY A 103 7.56 0.74 22.12
N ASP A 104 6.48 0.66 21.34
CA ASP A 104 6.37 1.23 19.98
C ASP A 104 5.35 2.39 19.89
N ARG A 105 4.77 2.82 21.02
CA ARG A 105 3.65 3.77 21.03
C ARG A 105 4.07 5.24 21.11
N GLN A 106 4.79 5.62 22.17
CA GLN A 106 5.33 6.98 22.38
C GLN A 106 6.76 6.85 22.89
N ASN A 107 7.64 6.35 22.02
CA ASN A 107 9.07 6.13 22.24
C ASN A 107 9.87 6.92 21.21
N GLY A 108 11.12 7.20 21.51
CA GLY A 108 12.04 7.91 20.63
C GLY A 108 13.48 7.73 21.08
N THR A 109 14.42 8.16 20.26
CA THR A 109 15.86 8.02 20.54
C THR A 109 16.60 9.35 20.37
N VAL A 110 17.62 9.56 21.21
CA VAL A 110 18.63 10.59 20.99
C VAL A 110 19.93 9.90 20.63
N THR A 111 20.39 10.05 19.39
CA THR A 111 21.71 9.56 18.97
C THR A 111 22.73 10.68 19.13
N VAL A 112 23.76 10.42 19.93
CA VAL A 112 24.81 11.41 20.24
C VAL A 112 26.11 10.98 19.59
N VAL A 113 26.60 11.77 18.63
CA VAL A 113 27.84 11.50 17.88
C VAL A 113 29.00 12.37 18.38
N ASP A 114 30.25 11.91 18.24
CA ASP A 114 31.42 12.74 18.56
C ASP A 114 31.67 13.76 17.44
N GLN A 115 32.19 14.92 17.81
CA GLN A 115 32.49 16.02 16.88
C GLN A 115 33.66 15.64 15.97
N GLY A 116 33.39 15.04 14.81
CA GLY A 116 34.40 14.87 13.76
C GLY A 116 34.34 13.64 12.86
N GLU A 117 33.37 12.74 13.01
CA GLU A 117 33.22 11.58 12.12
C GLU A 117 31.96 11.70 11.27
N GLY A 118 32.10 12.29 10.08
CA GLY A 118 31.17 12.03 8.98
C GLY A 118 31.36 10.59 8.46
N PRO A 119 30.33 9.96 7.86
CA PRO A 119 30.38 8.53 7.57
C PRO A 119 31.35 8.25 6.41
N VAL A 120 32.35 7.41 6.67
CA VAL A 120 33.24 6.81 5.67
C VAL A 120 33.15 5.29 5.82
N ASP A 121 32.80 4.63 4.73
CA ASP A 121 32.69 3.17 4.58
C ASP A 121 34.08 2.48 4.54
N PRO A 122 34.28 1.31 5.19
CA PRO A 122 35.36 0.40 4.82
C PRO A 122 34.90 -1.02 4.49
N GLU A 123 35.33 -1.48 3.31
CA GLU A 123 35.35 -2.86 2.79
C GLU A 123 36.15 -3.85 3.71
N PRO A 124 35.86 -5.17 3.73
CA PRO A 124 36.15 -6.03 4.88
C PRO A 124 37.47 -6.80 4.81
N THR A 125 38.06 -7.08 5.98
CA THR A 125 39.02 -8.17 6.16
C THR A 125 38.72 -8.95 7.45
N GLU A 126 38.48 -10.26 7.32
CA GLU A 126 38.23 -11.22 8.42
C GLU A 126 39.56 -11.69 9.05
N PRO A 127 39.69 -11.90 10.40
CA PRO A 127 39.32 -13.18 11.08
C PRO A 127 39.00 -13.03 12.61
N PRO A 128 38.93 -14.09 13.44
CA PRO A 128 38.05 -15.26 13.47
C PRO A 128 37.18 -15.37 14.76
N ALA A 129 36.01 -16.00 14.61
CA ALA A 129 35.15 -16.71 15.59
C ALA A 129 35.30 -16.45 17.11
N THR A 130 34.30 -15.77 17.67
CA THR A 130 33.72 -16.05 19.00
C THR A 130 32.20 -15.85 18.91
N ASP A 131 31.41 -16.86 19.30
CA ASP A 131 29.94 -16.88 19.17
C ASP A 131 29.26 -15.65 19.80
N PRO A 132 28.39 -14.92 19.06
CA PRO A 132 27.55 -13.87 19.62
C PRO A 132 26.23 -14.44 20.19
N PRO A 133 25.52 -13.67 21.03
CA PRO A 133 24.15 -13.99 21.45
C PRO A 133 23.22 -13.98 20.23
N SER A 134 22.25 -14.88 20.23
CA SER A 134 21.26 -15.07 19.16
C SER A 134 20.60 -13.76 18.73
N GLU A 135 20.80 -13.41 17.46
CA GLU A 135 20.14 -12.33 16.73
C GLU A 135 18.60 -12.52 16.71
N PRO A 136 17.81 -11.44 16.57
CA PRO A 136 16.40 -11.55 16.17
C PRO A 136 16.33 -12.25 14.80
N PRO A 137 15.32 -13.10 14.54
CA PRO A 137 15.33 -13.96 13.37
C PRO A 137 15.25 -13.14 12.08
N THR A 138 16.38 -13.01 11.40
CA THR A 138 16.48 -12.65 9.98
C THR A 138 16.21 -13.89 9.14
N ASP A 139 15.33 -13.75 8.12
CA ASP A 139 15.09 -14.67 7.00
C ASP A 139 15.03 -16.17 7.32
N GLY A 140 13.86 -16.63 7.77
CA GLY A 140 13.49 -18.04 7.70
C GLY A 140 13.36 -18.52 6.24
N PRO A 141 13.52 -19.82 5.97
CA PRO A 141 13.44 -20.35 4.61
C PRO A 141 12.09 -20.03 3.94
N LEU A 142 12.15 -19.41 2.75
CA LEU A 142 11.05 -19.27 1.79
C LEU A 142 10.78 -20.62 1.10
N ASP A 143 10.63 -21.73 1.83
CA ASP A 143 10.50 -23.02 1.14
C ASP A 143 9.07 -23.43 0.81
N GLY A 144 8.02 -22.93 1.46
CA GLY A 144 6.63 -22.86 0.93
C GLY A 144 6.13 -24.09 0.16
N THR A 145 6.67 -25.29 0.44
CA THR A 145 6.65 -26.41 -0.51
C THR A 145 5.29 -27.08 -0.59
N ASP A 146 4.51 -26.89 0.46
CA ASP A 146 3.16 -27.38 0.64
C ASP A 146 2.35 -26.40 1.52
N PRO A 147 1.00 -26.49 1.54
CA PRO A 147 0.17 -25.60 2.35
C PRO A 147 0.50 -25.57 3.85
N VAL A 148 0.96 -26.68 4.44
CA VAL A 148 1.33 -26.75 5.86
C VAL A 148 2.57 -25.90 6.11
N ALA A 149 3.62 -26.07 5.30
CA ALA A 149 4.85 -25.29 5.39
C ALA A 149 4.57 -23.79 5.22
N THR A 150 3.69 -23.42 4.28
CA THR A 150 3.27 -22.03 4.06
C THR A 150 2.58 -21.41 5.28
N ALA A 151 1.66 -22.12 5.92
CA ALA A 151 0.98 -21.65 7.12
C ALA A 151 1.96 -21.52 8.31
N LEU A 152 2.87 -22.48 8.47
CA LEU A 152 3.92 -22.44 9.50
C LEU A 152 4.88 -21.26 9.30
N ALA A 153 5.23 -20.93 8.06
CA ALA A 153 6.10 -19.79 7.78
C ALA A 153 5.44 -18.45 8.14
N TRP A 154 4.13 -18.32 8.01
CA TRP A 154 3.38 -17.18 8.56
C TRP A 154 3.41 -17.17 10.08
N SER A 155 3.05 -18.30 10.69
CA SER A 155 3.05 -18.48 12.15
C SER A 155 4.40 -18.21 12.82
N ALA A 156 5.52 -18.55 12.16
CA ALA A 156 6.87 -18.34 12.65
C ALA A 156 7.23 -16.85 12.87
N ARG A 157 6.45 -15.92 12.32
CA ARG A 157 6.59 -14.48 12.59
C ARG A 157 6.08 -14.09 13.98
N LEU A 158 5.31 -14.96 14.65
CA LEU A 158 4.91 -14.77 16.04
C LEU A 158 6.01 -15.25 17.00
N PRO A 159 6.27 -14.54 18.12
CA PRO A 159 7.24 -14.96 19.10
C PRO A 159 6.82 -16.27 19.80
N ASP A 160 7.76 -16.91 20.50
CA ASP A 160 7.45 -18.02 21.38
C ASP A 160 6.47 -17.55 22.47
N GLY A 161 5.40 -18.31 22.71
CA GLY A 161 4.30 -17.86 23.57
C GLY A 161 3.41 -16.77 22.95
N GLY A 162 3.53 -16.51 21.64
CA GLY A 162 2.88 -15.40 20.94
C GLY A 162 1.40 -15.56 20.64
N ALA A 163 0.80 -16.75 20.87
CA ALA A 163 -0.63 -16.97 20.64
C ALA A 163 -1.23 -18.00 21.61
N THR A 164 -2.32 -17.65 22.28
CA THR A 164 -3.05 -18.58 23.17
C THR A 164 -4.12 -19.39 22.45
N THR A 165 -4.53 -18.95 21.26
CA THR A 165 -5.52 -19.60 20.41
C THR A 165 -4.93 -19.84 19.02
N ALA A 166 -5.30 -20.93 18.34
CA ALA A 166 -5.00 -21.13 16.93
C ALA A 166 -6.19 -21.73 16.18
N PHE A 167 -6.31 -21.39 14.89
CA PHE A 167 -7.23 -22.07 13.97
C PHE A 167 -6.51 -23.22 13.29
N VAL A 168 -7.15 -24.39 13.19
CA VAL A 168 -6.60 -25.55 12.47
C VAL A 168 -7.57 -25.98 11.37
N GLY A 169 -7.13 -25.80 10.12
CA GLY A 169 -7.85 -26.21 8.92
C GLY A 169 -7.18 -27.37 8.20
N THR A 170 -7.82 -27.83 7.12
CA THR A 170 -7.27 -28.89 6.26
C THR A 170 -6.26 -28.34 5.25
N ALA A 171 -5.17 -29.05 5.02
CA ALA A 171 -4.20 -28.73 3.97
C ALA A 171 -4.70 -29.16 2.57
N GLY A 172 -5.78 -29.95 2.50
CA GLY A 172 -6.30 -30.51 1.24
C GLY A 172 -7.22 -29.57 0.46
N GLY A 173 -7.51 -28.38 0.98
CA GLY A 173 -8.40 -27.41 0.35
C GLY A 173 -8.67 -26.21 1.25
N PHE A 174 -9.36 -25.21 0.70
CA PHE A 174 -9.39 -23.86 1.26
C PHE A 174 -10.74 -23.46 1.86
N ALA A 175 -11.80 -24.23 1.57
CA ALA A 175 -13.18 -23.78 1.71
C ALA A 175 -13.56 -23.38 3.15
N ASP A 176 -13.12 -24.17 4.14
CA ASP A 176 -13.41 -23.92 5.54
C ASP A 176 -12.43 -22.90 6.16
N SER A 177 -11.26 -22.71 5.57
CA SER A 177 -10.24 -21.75 6.02
C SER A 177 -10.52 -20.31 5.59
N LEU A 178 -11.31 -20.11 4.53
CA LEU A 178 -11.62 -18.79 3.96
C LEU A 178 -12.24 -17.84 5.00
N ALA A 179 -13.16 -18.36 5.83
CA ALA A 179 -13.85 -17.57 6.85
C ALA A 179 -13.03 -17.29 8.11
N SER A 180 -11.80 -17.83 8.21
CA SER A 180 -11.01 -17.72 9.44
C SER A 180 -10.41 -16.33 9.68
N GLY A 181 -10.21 -15.52 8.62
CA GLY A 181 -9.47 -14.25 8.71
C GLY A 181 -9.96 -13.32 9.83
N THR A 182 -11.27 -13.12 9.94
CA THR A 182 -11.88 -12.33 11.02
C THR A 182 -11.54 -12.86 12.40
N GLY A 183 -11.62 -14.18 12.59
CA GLY A 183 -11.27 -14.84 13.84
C GLY A 183 -9.77 -14.72 14.15
N GLN A 184 -8.91 -14.76 13.14
CA GLN A 184 -7.47 -14.59 13.31
C GLN A 184 -7.16 -13.22 13.92
N GLY A 185 -7.72 -12.14 13.39
CA GLY A 185 -7.50 -10.79 13.92
C GLY A 185 -8.16 -10.53 15.28
N LEU A 186 -9.37 -11.04 15.52
CA LEU A 186 -10.08 -10.81 16.80
C LEU A 186 -9.50 -11.58 17.98
N LEU A 187 -8.83 -12.71 17.73
CA LEU A 187 -8.30 -13.61 18.75
C LEU A 187 -6.76 -13.61 18.79
N ASP A 188 -6.09 -12.80 17.97
CA ASP A 188 -4.64 -12.84 17.74
C ASP A 188 -4.14 -14.27 17.50
N ALA A 189 -4.84 -15.00 16.62
CA ALA A 189 -4.72 -16.44 16.47
C ALA A 189 -4.30 -16.82 15.05
N PRO A 190 -3.17 -17.53 14.85
CA PRO A 190 -2.74 -17.92 13.51
C PRO A 190 -3.63 -19.00 12.92
N LEU A 191 -3.71 -19.04 11.59
CA LEU A 191 -4.23 -20.19 10.84
C LEU A 191 -3.11 -21.18 10.58
N LEU A 192 -3.26 -22.41 11.10
CA LEU A 192 -2.41 -23.55 10.81
C LEU A 192 -3.18 -24.57 9.95
N LEU A 193 -2.46 -25.34 9.14
CA LEU A 193 -3.03 -26.32 8.21
C LEU A 193 -2.44 -27.70 8.47
N THR A 194 -3.26 -28.75 8.41
CA THR A 194 -2.83 -30.14 8.61
C THR A 194 -3.48 -31.09 7.60
N PRO A 195 -2.85 -32.23 7.24
CA PRO A 195 -3.54 -33.28 6.50
C PRO A 195 -4.85 -33.71 7.20
N ARG A 196 -5.87 -34.04 6.41
CA ARG A 196 -7.21 -34.39 6.90
C ARG A 196 -7.19 -35.45 8.01
N ASP A 197 -6.44 -36.52 7.81
CA ASP A 197 -6.55 -37.75 8.60
C ASP A 197 -5.41 -37.93 9.62
N THR A 198 -4.46 -37.00 9.70
CA THR A 198 -3.32 -37.09 10.61
C THR A 198 -2.81 -35.71 10.97
N LEU A 199 -2.65 -35.44 12.28
CA LEU A 199 -2.05 -34.20 12.75
C LEU A 199 -0.58 -34.16 12.31
N ASP A 200 -0.22 -33.17 11.49
CA ASP A 200 1.17 -32.98 11.08
C ASP A 200 2.02 -32.67 12.32
N PRO A 201 3.11 -33.42 12.58
CA PRO A 201 3.97 -33.17 13.72
C PRO A 201 4.50 -31.73 13.77
N ARG A 202 4.75 -31.11 12.62
CA ARG A 202 5.21 -29.71 12.55
C ARG A 202 4.17 -28.74 13.12
N VAL A 203 2.89 -29.04 12.94
CA VAL A 203 1.77 -28.24 13.51
C VAL A 203 1.70 -28.45 15.01
N ALA A 204 1.88 -29.68 15.50
CA ALA A 204 1.90 -29.95 16.93
C ALA A 204 3.06 -29.22 17.65
N ASP A 205 4.24 -29.21 17.03
CA ASP A 205 5.41 -28.49 17.54
C ASP A 205 5.16 -26.97 17.55
N GLU A 206 4.54 -26.42 16.49
CA GLU A 206 4.21 -25.00 16.42
C GLU A 206 3.17 -24.56 17.46
N LEU A 207 2.14 -25.38 17.71
CA LEU A 207 1.16 -25.11 18.77
C LEU A 207 1.84 -25.01 20.15
N GLN A 208 2.83 -25.87 20.42
CA GLN A 208 3.60 -25.83 21.66
C GLN A 208 4.51 -24.60 21.73
N ARG A 209 5.20 -24.26 20.64
CA ARG A 209 6.08 -23.09 20.55
C ARG A 209 5.30 -21.79 20.82
N LEU A 210 4.13 -21.66 20.22
CA LEU A 210 3.25 -20.51 20.39
C LEU A 210 2.59 -20.44 21.78
N GLY A 211 2.58 -21.53 22.54
CA GLY A 211 1.88 -21.60 23.83
C GLY A 211 0.36 -21.67 23.69
N VAL A 212 -0.15 -22.28 22.60
CA VAL A 212 -1.58 -22.38 22.33
C VAL A 212 -2.25 -23.30 23.35
N THR A 213 -3.31 -22.79 24.01
CA THR A 213 -4.14 -23.56 24.95
C THR A 213 -5.49 -23.91 24.36
N ARG A 214 -5.95 -23.17 23.33
CA ARG A 214 -7.23 -23.37 22.65
C ARG A 214 -7.04 -23.54 21.15
N VAL A 215 -7.59 -24.60 20.58
CA VAL A 215 -7.64 -24.79 19.12
C VAL A 215 -9.07 -24.75 18.64
N ILE A 216 -9.30 -24.00 17.55
CA ILE A 216 -10.56 -23.98 16.80
C ILE A 216 -10.34 -24.75 15.50
N VAL A 217 -10.93 -25.94 15.40
CA VAL A 217 -10.90 -26.77 14.20
C VAL A 217 -11.94 -26.26 13.20
N LEU A 218 -11.51 -26.03 11.95
CA LEU A 218 -12.36 -25.54 10.87
C LEU A 218 -12.96 -26.69 10.05
N GLY A 219 -14.28 -26.65 9.87
CA GLY A 219 -15.04 -27.66 9.14
C GLY A 219 -15.42 -28.88 9.98
N LEU A 220 -16.21 -29.76 9.39
CA LEU A 220 -16.61 -31.05 9.99
C LEU A 220 -15.54 -32.13 9.78
N GLU A 221 -15.84 -33.36 10.20
CA GLU A 221 -14.97 -34.55 10.08
C GLU A 221 -14.47 -34.83 8.65
N ALA A 222 -15.21 -34.37 7.63
CA ALA A 222 -14.81 -34.49 6.23
C ALA A 222 -13.59 -33.62 5.88
N ALA A 223 -13.38 -32.51 6.59
CA ALA A 223 -12.26 -31.60 6.39
C ALA A 223 -11.08 -31.94 7.31
N VAL A 224 -11.35 -32.12 8.60
CA VAL A 224 -10.37 -32.50 9.63
C VAL A 224 -10.98 -33.61 10.48
N SER A 225 -10.37 -34.80 10.44
CA SER A 225 -10.95 -36.01 11.03
C SER A 225 -11.08 -35.91 12.56
N THR A 226 -11.90 -36.80 13.12
CA THR A 226 -12.03 -36.96 14.58
C THR A 226 -10.74 -37.47 15.22
N ASP A 227 -9.89 -38.18 14.48
CA ASP A 227 -8.56 -38.62 14.94
C ASP A 227 -7.61 -37.42 15.09
N VAL A 228 -7.65 -36.46 14.17
CA VAL A 228 -6.87 -35.22 14.29
C VAL A 228 -7.35 -34.38 15.47
N GLU A 229 -8.68 -34.25 15.66
CA GLU A 229 -9.26 -33.54 16.80
C GLU A 229 -8.83 -34.15 18.14
N GLN A 230 -8.81 -35.49 18.24
CA GLN A 230 -8.30 -36.19 19.42
C GLN A 230 -6.81 -35.95 19.64
N ALA A 231 -5.99 -36.03 18.57
CA ALA A 231 -4.56 -35.76 18.65
C ALA A 231 -4.26 -34.31 19.08
N LEU A 232 -5.07 -33.34 18.64
CA LEU A 232 -4.99 -31.95 19.10
C LEU A 232 -5.30 -31.84 20.61
N GLY A 233 -6.29 -32.60 21.10
CA GLY A 233 -6.63 -32.64 22.53
C GLY A 233 -5.55 -33.25 23.43
N ASP A 234 -4.58 -33.96 22.86
CA ASP A 234 -3.38 -34.41 23.58
C ASP A 234 -2.28 -33.32 23.64
N VAL A 235 -2.38 -32.28 22.79
CA VAL A 235 -1.40 -31.19 22.67
C VAL A 235 -1.86 -29.92 23.39
N VAL A 236 -3.16 -29.59 23.32
CA VAL A 236 -3.74 -28.35 23.87
C VAL A 236 -4.85 -28.64 24.87
N GLU A 237 -5.20 -27.66 25.70
CA GLU A 237 -6.20 -27.85 26.77
C GLU A 237 -7.63 -27.96 26.25
N THR A 238 -7.98 -27.15 25.25
CA THR A 238 -9.33 -27.05 24.71
C THR A 238 -9.32 -27.15 23.20
N VAL A 239 -10.16 -28.03 22.66
CA VAL A 239 -10.43 -28.12 21.23
C VAL A 239 -11.91 -27.86 20.99
N GLU A 240 -12.20 -26.86 20.17
CA GLU A 240 -13.54 -26.51 19.70
C GLU A 240 -13.59 -26.70 18.19
N ARG A 241 -14.78 -26.95 17.65
CA ARG A 241 -14.97 -27.15 16.21
C ARG A 241 -16.01 -26.17 15.69
N ALA A 242 -15.63 -25.40 14.68
CA ALA A 242 -16.52 -24.54 13.90
C ALA A 242 -16.72 -25.17 12.52
N GLY A 243 -17.87 -25.80 12.29
CA GLY A 243 -18.14 -26.48 11.03
C GLY A 243 -19.62 -26.73 10.79
N GLY A 244 -20.01 -26.68 9.52
CA GLY A 244 -21.37 -26.97 9.06
C GLY A 244 -21.41 -28.03 7.95
N PRO A 245 -22.61 -28.46 7.53
CA PRO A 245 -22.78 -29.47 6.49
C PRO A 245 -22.24 -29.02 5.12
N SER A 246 -22.05 -27.72 4.90
CA SER A 246 -21.31 -27.17 3.77
C SER A 246 -20.42 -26.01 4.20
N ARG A 247 -19.56 -25.56 3.29
CA ARG A 247 -18.71 -24.38 3.48
C ARG A 247 -19.49 -23.11 3.82
N LEU A 248 -20.73 -22.99 3.34
CA LEU A 248 -21.61 -21.85 3.64
C LEU A 248 -21.94 -21.80 5.14
N GLU A 249 -22.34 -22.95 5.70
CA GLU A 249 -22.64 -23.06 7.13
C GLU A 249 -21.37 -23.07 7.98
N THR A 250 -20.24 -23.59 7.49
CA THR A 250 -18.96 -23.46 8.19
C THR A 250 -18.60 -21.99 8.37
N ALA A 251 -18.73 -21.15 7.34
CA ALA A 251 -18.40 -19.73 7.45
C ALA A 251 -19.24 -19.00 8.51
N ARG A 252 -20.55 -19.32 8.59
CA ARG A 252 -21.45 -18.80 9.63
C ARG A 252 -21.08 -19.32 11.01
N ALA A 253 -20.76 -20.61 11.14
CA ALA A 253 -20.34 -21.20 12.40
C ALA A 253 -19.02 -20.61 12.92
N VAL A 254 -18.09 -20.23 12.03
CA VAL A 254 -16.88 -19.50 12.41
C VAL A 254 -17.23 -18.11 12.93
N ALA A 255 -18.09 -17.38 12.22
CA ALA A 255 -18.56 -16.06 12.66
C ALA A 255 -19.25 -16.12 14.04
N ASP A 256 -20.19 -17.05 14.24
CA ASP A 256 -20.91 -17.26 15.51
C ASP A 256 -19.96 -17.59 16.68
N LEU A 257 -18.83 -18.24 16.41
CA LEU A 257 -17.87 -18.63 17.44
C LEU A 257 -16.99 -17.46 17.90
N VAL A 258 -16.71 -16.51 17.02
CA VAL A 258 -15.70 -15.45 17.25
C VAL A 258 -16.28 -14.06 17.41
N LEU A 259 -17.56 -13.84 17.06
CA LEU A 259 -18.24 -12.54 17.10
C LEU A 259 -19.39 -12.50 18.10
N SER A 260 -19.88 -11.28 18.36
CA SER A 260 -21.07 -11.01 19.17
C SER A 260 -22.38 -11.24 18.41
N ASP A 261 -23.49 -11.33 19.15
CA ASP A 261 -24.86 -11.45 18.60
C ASP A 261 -25.27 -10.32 17.64
N THR A 262 -24.62 -9.16 17.66
CA THR A 262 -24.91 -8.06 16.72
C THR A 262 -23.69 -7.74 15.86
N ILE A 263 -23.87 -7.78 14.54
CA ILE A 263 -22.82 -7.64 13.54
C ILE A 263 -23.36 -6.65 12.49
N PRO A 264 -22.91 -5.39 12.46
CA PRO A 264 -23.51 -4.37 11.59
C PRO A 264 -23.12 -4.55 10.12
N GLU A 265 -22.00 -5.20 9.84
CA GLU A 265 -21.47 -5.34 8.49
C GLU A 265 -20.71 -6.66 8.27
N VAL A 266 -20.81 -7.21 7.06
CA VAL A 266 -20.15 -8.46 6.66
C VAL A 266 -19.47 -8.33 5.30
N LEU A 267 -18.45 -9.15 5.07
CA LEU A 267 -17.86 -9.38 3.75
C LEU A 267 -18.49 -10.64 3.14
N LEU A 268 -18.91 -10.60 1.88
CA LEU A 268 -19.55 -11.72 1.21
C LEU A 268 -18.75 -12.19 0.00
N ALA A 269 -18.17 -13.39 0.09
CA ALA A 269 -17.33 -13.97 -0.95
C ALA A 269 -17.97 -15.19 -1.62
N ARG A 270 -17.50 -15.53 -2.83
CA ARG A 270 -17.93 -16.73 -3.53
C ARG A 270 -17.55 -17.99 -2.75
N ALA A 271 -18.45 -18.94 -2.71
CA ALA A 271 -18.21 -20.22 -2.06
C ALA A 271 -17.53 -21.23 -3.00
N PHE A 272 -17.79 -21.19 -4.31
CA PHE A 272 -17.43 -22.24 -5.26
C PHE A 272 -16.75 -21.69 -6.52
N GLY A 273 -15.90 -22.48 -7.16
CA GLY A 273 -15.21 -22.17 -8.41
C GLY A 273 -14.19 -23.25 -8.77
N GLU A 274 -13.56 -23.15 -9.94
CA GLU A 274 -12.50 -24.05 -10.38
C GLU A 274 -11.10 -23.43 -10.14
N GLY A 275 -10.14 -24.27 -9.72
CA GLY A 275 -8.74 -23.85 -9.51
C GLY A 275 -8.62 -22.64 -8.58
N SER A 276 -7.67 -21.75 -8.91
CA SER A 276 -7.44 -20.54 -8.11
C SER A 276 -8.54 -19.48 -8.22
N ALA A 277 -9.37 -19.53 -9.27
CA ALA A 277 -10.52 -18.62 -9.41
C ALA A 277 -11.59 -18.82 -8.31
N ALA A 278 -11.54 -19.94 -7.60
CA ALA A 278 -12.46 -20.26 -6.51
C ALA A 278 -12.24 -19.43 -5.23
N PHE A 279 -11.07 -18.78 -5.10
CA PHE A 279 -10.69 -18.01 -3.92
C PHE A 279 -9.95 -16.70 -4.23
N ALA A 280 -9.62 -16.44 -5.51
CA ALA A 280 -8.74 -15.32 -5.90
C ALA A 280 -9.16 -13.97 -5.30
N ASP A 281 -10.43 -13.61 -5.43
CA ASP A 281 -10.96 -12.34 -4.95
C ASP A 281 -11.08 -12.30 -3.41
N SER A 282 -11.17 -13.45 -2.74
CA SER A 282 -11.34 -13.53 -1.28
C SER A 282 -10.03 -13.51 -0.49
N LEU A 283 -8.86 -13.59 -1.15
CA LEU A 283 -7.57 -13.55 -0.46
C LEU A 283 -7.38 -12.22 0.31
N GLY A 284 -7.73 -11.09 -0.30
CA GLY A 284 -7.68 -9.77 0.35
C GLY A 284 -8.74 -9.60 1.45
N ALA A 285 -9.90 -10.24 1.31
CA ALA A 285 -11.00 -10.12 2.25
C ALA A 285 -10.69 -10.71 3.63
N GLY A 286 -9.84 -11.75 3.71
CA GLY A 286 -9.40 -12.32 4.98
C GLY A 286 -8.63 -11.31 5.82
N ALA A 287 -7.69 -10.57 5.20
CA ALA A 287 -6.93 -9.51 5.86
C ALA A 287 -7.82 -8.33 6.27
N LEU A 288 -8.75 -7.93 5.40
CA LEU A 288 -9.76 -6.91 5.73
C LEU A 288 -10.64 -7.33 6.92
N GLY A 289 -11.12 -8.57 6.90
CA GLY A 289 -11.90 -9.13 8.00
C GLY A 289 -11.12 -9.18 9.32
N ALA A 290 -9.84 -9.56 9.27
CA ALA A 290 -8.96 -9.58 10.44
C ALA A 290 -8.77 -8.18 11.04
N ALA A 291 -8.48 -7.19 10.19
CA ALA A 291 -8.15 -5.83 10.62
C ALA A 291 -9.38 -5.02 11.07
N GLN A 292 -10.56 -5.28 10.50
CA GLN A 292 -11.78 -4.50 10.79
C GLN A 292 -12.83 -5.28 11.60
N GLY A 293 -12.58 -6.56 11.94
CA GLY A 293 -13.53 -7.39 12.67
C GLY A 293 -14.79 -7.74 11.87
N MET A 294 -14.72 -7.68 10.54
CA MET A 294 -15.85 -7.99 9.65
C MET A 294 -15.84 -9.49 9.31
N PRO A 295 -16.91 -10.27 9.58
CA PRO A 295 -16.94 -11.68 9.21
C PRO A 295 -16.94 -11.85 7.69
N VAL A 296 -16.14 -12.81 7.21
CA VAL A 296 -16.20 -13.27 5.82
C VAL A 296 -17.21 -14.42 5.72
N LEU A 297 -18.37 -14.13 5.14
CA LEU A 297 -19.40 -15.10 4.83
C LEU A 297 -19.28 -15.58 3.38
N LEU A 298 -19.89 -16.74 3.12
CA LEU A 298 -19.88 -17.37 1.81
C LEU A 298 -21.27 -17.43 1.18
N VAL A 299 -21.31 -17.29 -0.14
CA VAL A 299 -22.53 -17.43 -0.95
C VAL A 299 -22.28 -18.28 -2.20
N GLY A 300 -23.29 -19.05 -2.61
CA GLY A 300 -23.31 -19.73 -3.90
C GLY A 300 -23.80 -18.80 -5.02
N ASP A 301 -24.32 -19.38 -6.09
CA ASP A 301 -24.92 -18.62 -7.20
C ASP A 301 -26.25 -17.93 -6.80
N THR A 302 -26.79 -18.28 -5.62
CA THR A 302 -28.04 -17.74 -5.05
C THR A 302 -27.92 -17.59 -3.54
N VAL A 303 -28.67 -16.64 -2.97
CA VAL A 303 -28.79 -16.46 -1.51
C VAL A 303 -29.66 -17.55 -0.91
N ASP A 304 -29.09 -18.41 -0.07
CA ASP A 304 -29.85 -19.45 0.65
C ASP A 304 -30.61 -18.89 1.87
N ASP A 305 -31.67 -19.59 2.29
CA ASP A 305 -32.51 -19.22 3.44
C ASP A 305 -31.70 -19.13 4.75
N GLY A 306 -30.64 -19.92 4.86
CA GLY A 306 -29.73 -19.87 6.00
C GLY A 306 -28.96 -18.56 6.05
N LEU A 307 -28.47 -18.05 4.91
CA LEU A 307 -27.82 -16.74 4.85
C LEU A 307 -28.79 -15.64 5.25
N ARG A 308 -30.00 -15.63 4.68
CA ARG A 308 -31.01 -14.60 4.99
C ARG A 308 -31.36 -14.57 6.46
N THR A 309 -31.62 -15.75 7.04
CA THR A 309 -31.94 -15.88 8.46
C THR A 309 -30.78 -15.36 9.30
N TRP A 310 -29.56 -15.77 9.00
CA TRP A 310 -28.38 -15.39 9.74
C TRP A 310 -28.14 -13.87 9.73
N LEU A 311 -28.27 -13.22 8.56
CA LEU A 311 -28.11 -11.78 8.42
C LEU A 311 -29.13 -11.00 9.28
N VAL A 312 -30.38 -11.46 9.32
CA VAL A 312 -31.45 -10.84 10.13
C VAL A 312 -31.24 -11.08 11.62
N GLU A 313 -30.88 -12.30 12.02
CA GLU A 313 -30.66 -12.67 13.42
C GLU A 313 -29.51 -11.87 14.04
N HIS A 314 -28.46 -11.58 13.27
CA HIS A 314 -27.30 -10.81 13.71
C HIS A 314 -27.42 -9.31 13.46
N GLY A 315 -28.56 -8.84 12.94
CA GLY A 315 -28.82 -7.41 12.72
C GLY A 315 -27.86 -6.76 11.71
N VAL A 316 -27.47 -7.50 10.66
CA VAL A 316 -26.61 -6.97 9.59
C VAL A 316 -27.34 -5.87 8.82
N GLU A 317 -26.68 -4.73 8.64
CA GLU A 317 -27.23 -3.59 7.90
C GLU A 317 -26.52 -3.41 6.55
N ARG A 318 -25.20 -3.68 6.53
CA ARG A 318 -24.33 -3.49 5.36
C ARG A 318 -23.67 -4.80 4.93
N ILE A 319 -23.57 -4.99 3.62
CA ILE A 319 -22.92 -6.16 3.01
C ILE A 319 -21.96 -5.66 1.94
N THR A 320 -20.69 -6.05 2.04
CA THR A 320 -19.70 -5.79 0.99
C THR A 320 -19.39 -7.08 0.25
N ILE A 321 -19.85 -7.18 -0.99
CA ILE A 321 -19.58 -8.31 -1.89
C ILE A 321 -18.14 -8.21 -2.39
N ILE A 322 -17.45 -9.35 -2.41
CA ILE A 322 -16.05 -9.47 -2.78
C ILE A 322 -15.93 -10.16 -4.13
N GLY A 323 -15.32 -9.46 -5.09
CA GLY A 323 -15.14 -9.93 -6.46
C GLY A 323 -16.31 -9.55 -7.36
N GLY A 324 -16.06 -9.63 -8.67
CA GLY A 324 -17.04 -9.22 -9.65
C GLY A 324 -18.17 -10.22 -9.87
N THR A 325 -19.02 -9.95 -10.84
CA THR A 325 -20.23 -10.78 -11.10
C THR A 325 -19.92 -12.22 -11.52
N ALA A 326 -18.73 -12.48 -12.06
CA ALA A 326 -18.22 -13.83 -12.33
C ALA A 326 -17.87 -14.62 -11.05
N ALA A 327 -17.61 -13.91 -9.94
CA ALA A 327 -17.38 -14.48 -8.62
C ALA A 327 -18.69 -14.62 -7.85
N VAL A 328 -19.41 -13.51 -7.67
CA VAL A 328 -20.71 -13.44 -6.98
C VAL A 328 -21.73 -12.81 -7.93
N PRO A 329 -22.68 -13.59 -8.48
CA PRO A 329 -23.60 -13.12 -9.51
C PRO A 329 -24.38 -11.86 -9.13
N ALA A 330 -24.70 -11.01 -10.11
CA ALA A 330 -25.54 -9.82 -9.89
C ALA A 330 -26.90 -10.15 -9.25
N ALA A 331 -27.46 -11.32 -9.56
CA ALA A 331 -28.70 -11.79 -8.94
C ALA A 331 -28.60 -11.96 -7.42
N VAL A 332 -27.41 -12.29 -6.88
CA VAL A 332 -27.17 -12.35 -5.42
C VAL A 332 -27.20 -10.94 -4.83
N GLU A 333 -26.57 -9.99 -5.49
CA GLU A 333 -26.55 -8.58 -5.09
C GLU A 333 -27.95 -7.96 -5.10
N GLU A 334 -28.70 -8.14 -6.19
CA GLU A 334 -30.08 -7.66 -6.32
C GLU A 334 -31.01 -8.20 -5.22
N ASP A 335 -30.85 -9.48 -4.87
CA ASP A 335 -31.63 -10.15 -3.83
C ASP A 335 -31.32 -9.57 -2.43
N LEU A 336 -30.04 -9.35 -2.12
CA LEU A 336 -29.62 -8.77 -0.85
C LEU A 336 -29.97 -7.28 -0.74
N ALA A 337 -29.83 -6.52 -1.83
CA ALA A 337 -30.13 -5.10 -1.90
C ALA A 337 -31.62 -4.78 -1.67
N ALA A 338 -32.50 -5.77 -1.80
CA ALA A 338 -33.91 -5.62 -1.44
C ALA A 338 -34.13 -5.37 0.07
N THR A 339 -33.14 -5.70 0.92
CA THR A 339 -33.27 -5.67 2.38
C THR A 339 -32.08 -5.05 3.11
N HIS A 340 -30.90 -4.96 2.48
CA HIS A 340 -29.66 -4.47 3.07
C HIS A 340 -29.04 -3.38 2.20
N THR A 341 -28.12 -2.60 2.76
CA THR A 341 -27.24 -1.75 1.94
C THR A 341 -26.11 -2.62 1.41
N VAL A 342 -25.98 -2.73 0.09
CA VAL A 342 -24.99 -3.60 -0.54
C VAL A 342 -23.97 -2.76 -1.30
N PHE A 343 -22.70 -3.06 -1.07
CA PHE A 343 -21.55 -2.55 -1.83
C PHE A 343 -20.88 -3.74 -2.53
N ARG A 344 -20.16 -3.47 -3.61
CA ARG A 344 -19.30 -4.45 -4.27
C ARG A 344 -17.89 -3.90 -4.37
N ALA A 345 -16.93 -4.67 -3.88
CA ALA A 345 -15.52 -4.43 -4.04
C ALA A 345 -14.98 -5.42 -5.09
N GLU A 346 -14.65 -4.89 -6.25
CA GLU A 346 -14.21 -5.64 -7.42
C GLU A 346 -13.14 -4.86 -8.19
N GLY A 347 -12.29 -5.58 -8.91
CA GLY A 347 -11.39 -5.02 -9.91
C GLY A 347 -11.38 -5.87 -11.19
N PRO A 348 -10.89 -5.32 -12.31
CA PRO A 348 -10.81 -6.05 -13.58
C PRO A 348 -9.99 -7.34 -13.48
N THR A 349 -9.07 -7.39 -12.52
CA THR A 349 -8.20 -8.52 -12.21
C THR A 349 -8.29 -8.86 -10.73
N ARG A 350 -7.88 -10.07 -10.34
CA ARG A 350 -7.76 -10.43 -8.91
C ARG A 350 -6.80 -9.51 -8.14
N THR A 351 -5.79 -8.98 -8.82
CA THR A 351 -4.81 -8.04 -8.23
C THR A 351 -5.46 -6.68 -7.99
N ALA A 352 -6.30 -6.21 -8.91
CA ALA A 352 -7.11 -5.01 -8.73
C ALA A 352 -8.19 -5.19 -7.65
N THR A 353 -8.86 -6.34 -7.59
CA THR A 353 -9.82 -6.64 -6.51
C THR A 353 -9.12 -6.56 -5.15
N ALA A 354 -7.94 -7.18 -5.01
CA ALA A 354 -7.16 -7.11 -3.77
C ALA A 354 -6.69 -5.68 -3.45
N ALA A 355 -6.25 -4.92 -4.46
CA ALA A 355 -5.85 -3.53 -4.34
C ALA A 355 -7.01 -2.60 -3.89
N SER A 356 -8.24 -2.89 -4.32
CA SER A 356 -9.42 -2.07 -3.98
C SER A 356 -9.70 -1.97 -2.47
N PHE A 357 -9.29 -2.97 -1.69
CA PHE A 357 -9.45 -2.97 -0.23
C PHE A 357 -8.46 -2.06 0.48
N ILE A 358 -7.33 -1.77 -0.14
CA ILE A 358 -6.20 -1.21 0.60
C ILE A 358 -6.44 0.26 0.96
N GLY A 359 -7.25 0.98 0.17
CA GLY A 359 -7.76 2.32 0.49
C GLY A 359 -8.45 2.42 1.86
N ALA A 360 -8.95 1.30 2.40
CA ALA A 360 -9.61 1.26 3.70
C ALA A 360 -8.65 1.31 4.91
N PHE A 361 -7.34 1.21 4.70
CA PHE A 361 -6.33 1.22 5.77
C PHE A 361 -5.52 2.52 5.79
N PRO A 362 -4.98 2.92 6.95
CA PRO A 362 -4.02 4.02 7.02
C PRO A 362 -2.73 3.67 6.27
N ASP A 363 -2.17 4.66 5.60
CA ASP A 363 -0.91 4.59 4.85
C ASP A 363 0.30 4.16 5.69
N SER A 364 0.26 4.27 7.02
CA SER A 364 1.36 3.86 7.90
C SER A 364 1.41 2.37 8.24
N VAL A 365 0.36 1.60 7.90
CA VAL A 365 0.23 0.20 8.33
C VAL A 365 0.77 -0.75 7.27
N GLY A 366 1.46 -1.81 7.70
CA GLY A 366 2.13 -2.74 6.80
C GLY A 366 1.18 -3.55 5.91
N VAL A 367 1.52 -3.65 4.62
CA VAL A 367 0.74 -4.37 3.60
C VAL A 367 1.44 -5.69 3.25
N ALA A 368 0.69 -6.79 3.29
CA ALA A 368 1.21 -8.08 2.86
C ALA A 368 1.15 -8.23 1.35
N VAL A 369 2.23 -8.75 0.75
CA VAL A 369 2.27 -9.10 -0.68
C VAL A 369 2.39 -10.61 -0.81
N VAL A 370 1.38 -11.25 -1.38
CA VAL A 370 1.33 -12.71 -1.49
C VAL A 370 1.15 -13.17 -2.92
N GLU A 371 1.64 -14.37 -3.23
CA GLU A 371 1.35 -15.03 -4.49
C GLU A 371 -0.15 -15.35 -4.58
N GLY A 372 -0.81 -14.96 -5.68
CA GLY A 372 -2.28 -15.00 -5.82
C GLY A 372 -2.83 -15.89 -6.94
N PHE A 373 -1.98 -16.60 -7.69
CA PHE A 373 -2.33 -17.26 -8.94
C PHE A 373 -2.20 -18.79 -8.90
N GLY A 374 -1.29 -19.32 -8.07
CA GLY A 374 -1.04 -20.74 -7.92
C GLY A 374 -2.20 -21.51 -7.27
N ASP A 375 -2.25 -22.83 -7.49
CA ASP A 375 -3.30 -23.71 -6.97
C ASP A 375 -3.33 -23.76 -5.42
N THR A 376 -2.22 -23.40 -4.77
CA THR A 376 -2.06 -23.36 -3.31
C THR A 376 -1.95 -21.95 -2.75
N ALA A 377 -2.12 -20.91 -3.58
CA ALA A 377 -2.05 -19.49 -3.19
C ALA A 377 -2.95 -19.17 -1.99
N TRP A 378 -4.10 -19.85 -1.89
CA TRP A 378 -5.04 -19.75 -0.77
C TRP A 378 -4.40 -19.97 0.60
N ALA A 379 -3.43 -20.88 0.70
CA ALA A 379 -2.79 -21.19 1.98
C ALA A 379 -1.98 -20.00 2.49
N SER A 380 -1.29 -19.30 1.57
CA SER A 380 -0.53 -18.10 1.90
C SER A 380 -1.46 -16.93 2.21
N GLY A 381 -2.45 -16.66 1.34
CA GLY A 381 -3.35 -15.52 1.53
C GLY A 381 -4.20 -15.60 2.79
N PHE A 382 -4.73 -16.77 3.14
CA PHE A 382 -5.54 -16.91 4.35
C PHE A 382 -4.70 -16.93 5.63
N ALA A 383 -3.51 -17.52 5.62
CA ALA A 383 -2.60 -17.49 6.77
C ALA A 383 -1.97 -16.10 6.99
N ALA A 384 -1.87 -15.28 5.94
CA ALA A 384 -1.37 -13.91 6.04
C ALA A 384 -2.30 -12.96 6.78
N ALA A 385 -3.58 -13.30 6.99
CA ALA A 385 -4.60 -12.39 7.49
C ALA A 385 -4.22 -11.74 8.84
N LEU A 386 -3.69 -12.52 9.80
CA LEU A 386 -3.18 -12.01 11.07
C LEU A 386 -1.99 -11.05 10.92
N HIS A 387 -1.21 -11.23 9.85
CA HIS A 387 0.06 -10.54 9.62
C HIS A 387 -0.06 -9.39 8.63
N ALA A 388 -1.27 -9.08 8.17
CA ALA A 388 -1.53 -8.10 7.11
C ALA A 388 -2.42 -6.95 7.62
N PRO A 389 -2.00 -6.19 8.65
CA PRO A 389 -2.86 -5.20 9.30
C PRO A 389 -3.24 -4.02 8.39
N GLY A 390 -2.46 -3.75 7.33
CA GLY A 390 -2.74 -2.76 6.29
C GLY A 390 -3.42 -3.36 5.05
N GLY A 391 -3.86 -4.61 5.15
CA GLY A 391 -4.43 -5.37 4.05
C GLY A 391 -3.39 -6.17 3.26
N LEU A 392 -3.88 -6.83 2.22
CA LEU A 392 -3.13 -7.79 1.42
C LEU A 392 -3.33 -7.53 -0.07
N VAL A 393 -2.23 -7.44 -0.80
CA VAL A 393 -2.20 -7.33 -2.27
C VAL A 393 -1.58 -8.57 -2.89
N LEU A 394 -1.88 -8.80 -4.17
CA LEU A 394 -1.51 -10.03 -4.87
C LEU A 394 -0.38 -9.78 -5.87
N ALA A 395 0.54 -10.73 -5.95
CA ALA A 395 1.52 -10.83 -7.02
C ALA A 395 1.31 -12.12 -7.83
N ASP A 396 1.77 -12.11 -9.08
CA ASP A 396 1.83 -13.30 -9.93
C ASP A 396 3.24 -13.89 -9.87
N GLY A 397 3.41 -14.98 -9.11
CA GLY A 397 4.70 -15.65 -8.97
C GLY A 397 5.25 -16.22 -10.29
N GLY A 398 4.42 -16.34 -11.33
CA GLY A 398 4.82 -16.75 -12.68
C GLY A 398 5.35 -15.60 -13.54
N ARG A 399 5.26 -14.35 -13.10
CA ARG A 399 5.71 -13.16 -13.85
C ARG A 399 7.02 -12.62 -13.31
N ALA A 400 7.75 -11.92 -14.19
CA ALA A 400 8.98 -11.23 -13.85
C ALA A 400 8.76 -9.91 -13.12
N ALA A 401 7.57 -9.30 -13.25
CA ALA A 401 7.26 -7.98 -12.70
C ALA A 401 5.97 -8.00 -11.88
N LEU A 402 5.90 -7.14 -10.86
CA LEU A 402 4.68 -6.91 -10.10
C LEU A 402 3.56 -6.32 -10.99
N PRO A 403 2.30 -6.70 -10.74
CA PRO A 403 1.14 -6.06 -11.37
C PRO A 403 1.09 -4.54 -11.10
N GLY A 404 0.68 -3.76 -12.10
CA GLY A 404 0.56 -2.30 -11.98
C GLY A 404 -0.30 -1.85 -10.79
N ASP A 405 -1.46 -2.47 -10.61
CA ASP A 405 -2.38 -2.20 -9.48
C ASP A 405 -1.74 -2.43 -8.11
N THR A 406 -0.86 -3.44 -8.03
CA THR A 406 -0.13 -3.76 -6.79
C THR A 406 0.96 -2.75 -6.53
N VAL A 407 1.70 -2.34 -7.55
CA VAL A 407 2.72 -1.28 -7.43
C VAL A 407 2.08 0.04 -7.01
N GLU A 408 0.93 0.40 -7.60
CA GLU A 408 0.23 1.65 -7.31
C GLU A 408 -0.14 1.75 -5.84
N VAL A 409 -0.71 0.67 -5.29
CA VAL A 409 -1.10 0.65 -3.89
C VAL A 409 0.09 0.67 -2.95
N LEU A 410 1.20 0.00 -3.28
CA LEU A 410 2.37 -0.08 -2.39
C LEU A 410 3.11 1.25 -2.23
N PHE A 411 2.93 2.20 -3.15
CA PHE A 411 3.67 3.47 -3.19
C PHE A 411 3.47 4.35 -1.94
N ARG A 412 2.35 4.20 -1.24
CA ARG A 412 1.93 5.04 -0.10
C ARG A 412 1.81 4.28 1.22
N ARG A 413 2.36 3.07 1.34
CA ARG A 413 1.98 2.15 2.41
C ARG A 413 3.09 1.89 3.42
N GLY A 414 2.69 1.40 4.59
CA GLY A 414 3.59 0.97 5.64
C GLY A 414 4.39 -0.26 5.17
N PRO A 415 5.27 -0.82 6.02
CA PRO A 415 6.24 -1.83 5.63
C PRO A 415 5.62 -3.00 4.83
N VAL A 416 6.32 -3.41 3.76
CA VAL A 416 5.89 -4.52 2.91
C VAL A 416 6.22 -5.82 3.61
N ILE A 417 5.22 -6.69 3.74
CA ILE A 417 5.36 -7.99 4.36
C ILE A 417 5.28 -9.05 3.26
N CYS A 418 6.42 -9.51 2.80
CA CYS A 418 6.46 -10.51 1.73
C CYS A 418 5.98 -11.88 2.22
N GLY A 419 5.06 -12.49 1.48
CA GLY A 419 4.60 -13.84 1.73
C GLY A 419 5.68 -14.90 1.47
N PRO A 420 5.63 -16.04 2.17
CA PRO A 420 6.68 -17.08 2.11
C PRO A 420 6.78 -17.79 0.75
N THR A 421 5.74 -17.68 -0.08
CA THR A 421 5.72 -18.25 -1.45
C THR A 421 6.09 -17.23 -2.53
N LEU A 422 6.33 -15.97 -2.16
CA LEU A 422 6.71 -14.93 -3.10
C LEU A 422 8.19 -15.07 -3.48
N THR A 423 8.52 -14.85 -4.75
CA THR A 423 9.91 -14.88 -5.20
C THR A 423 10.70 -13.70 -4.62
N THR A 424 12.01 -13.89 -4.40
CA THR A 424 12.89 -12.83 -3.90
C THR A 424 12.87 -11.59 -4.80
N ASP A 425 12.79 -11.78 -6.13
CA ASP A 425 12.72 -10.68 -7.09
C ASP A 425 11.43 -9.87 -6.95
N LEU A 426 10.27 -10.54 -6.84
CA LEU A 426 8.99 -9.85 -6.66
C LEU A 426 8.88 -9.20 -5.28
N CYS A 427 9.42 -9.83 -4.24
CA CYS A 427 9.53 -9.23 -2.91
C CYS A 427 10.43 -7.98 -2.92
N GLY A 428 11.56 -8.04 -3.62
CA GLY A 428 12.45 -6.90 -3.82
C GLY A 428 11.76 -5.76 -4.56
N GLN A 429 11.00 -6.07 -5.62
CA GLN A 429 10.18 -5.07 -6.32
C GLN A 429 9.09 -4.46 -5.43
N ALA A 430 8.45 -5.25 -4.57
CA ALA A 430 7.41 -4.78 -3.68
C ALA A 430 7.99 -3.85 -2.61
N THR A 431 9.09 -4.29 -2.00
CA THR A 431 9.82 -3.50 -0.99
C THR A 431 10.40 -2.23 -1.60
N ALA A 432 10.81 -2.25 -2.87
CA ALA A 432 11.29 -1.05 -3.58
C ALA A 432 10.16 -0.15 -4.10
N ALA A 433 8.93 -0.65 -4.23
CA ALA A 433 7.74 0.15 -4.50
C ALA A 433 7.28 0.88 -3.24
N ASN A 434 7.38 0.20 -2.10
CA ASN A 434 7.24 0.77 -0.77
C ASN A 434 8.46 1.65 -0.44
N GLY A 435 8.26 2.79 0.23
CA GLY A 435 9.36 3.69 0.58
C GLY A 435 9.79 4.67 -0.50
N ARG A 436 9.11 4.76 -1.65
CA ARG A 436 9.37 5.79 -2.67
C ARG A 436 8.87 7.19 -2.25
N THR A 437 9.23 7.67 -1.07
CA THR A 437 8.65 8.88 -0.44
C THR A 437 9.70 9.83 0.12
N ASN A 438 10.46 10.48 -0.78
CA ASN A 438 11.14 11.75 -0.47
C ASN A 438 10.44 12.99 -1.08
N LEU A 439 9.25 12.78 -1.66
CA LEU A 439 8.25 13.79 -1.94
C LEU A 439 6.98 13.39 -1.18
N ALA A 440 6.23 14.35 -0.67
CA ALA A 440 4.92 14.09 -0.06
C ALA A 440 3.96 13.39 -1.05
N GLU A 441 4.18 13.59 -2.36
CA GLU A 441 3.45 12.99 -3.48
C GLU A 441 4.41 12.76 -4.66
N PRO A 442 4.31 11.66 -5.43
CA PRO A 442 5.12 11.46 -6.63
C PRO A 442 4.79 12.48 -7.71
N LEU A 443 5.82 12.94 -8.43
CA LEU A 443 5.62 13.68 -9.66
C LEU A 443 5.14 12.73 -10.76
N MET A 444 4.24 13.20 -11.61
CA MET A 444 3.60 12.42 -12.65
C MET A 444 3.87 13.04 -14.03
N ALA A 445 3.83 12.23 -15.08
CA ALA A 445 3.68 12.70 -16.45
C ALA A 445 2.75 11.76 -17.21
N VAL A 446 1.72 12.30 -17.84
CA VAL A 446 0.88 11.56 -18.79
C VAL A 446 1.37 11.95 -20.19
N MET A 447 1.87 10.95 -20.93
CA MET A 447 2.62 11.13 -22.15
C MET A 447 1.84 10.62 -23.35
N ASP A 448 1.86 11.37 -24.45
CA ASP A 448 1.28 10.95 -25.72
C ASP A 448 2.03 11.58 -26.90
N VAL A 449 1.71 11.11 -28.11
CA VAL A 449 2.32 11.58 -29.37
C VAL A 449 1.90 12.99 -29.76
N ASP A 450 0.72 13.47 -29.37
CA ASP A 450 0.24 14.80 -29.76
C ASP A 450 0.95 15.91 -28.99
N GLN A 451 1.42 15.58 -27.78
CA GLN A 451 2.26 16.48 -27.01
C GLN A 451 3.64 16.68 -27.65
N GLU A 452 4.19 15.72 -28.40
CA GLU A 452 5.55 15.75 -28.95
C GLU A 452 5.73 16.70 -30.16
N VAL A 453 6.89 17.36 -30.27
CA VAL A 453 7.11 18.44 -31.26
C VAL A 453 7.56 17.92 -32.63
N GLN A 454 8.09 16.69 -32.70
CA GLN A 454 8.73 16.13 -33.90
C GLN A 454 8.24 14.73 -34.26
N THR A 455 6.95 14.44 -34.10
CA THR A 455 6.41 13.14 -34.46
C THR A 455 6.35 12.93 -35.97
N ASP A 456 6.79 11.75 -36.42
CA ASP A 456 6.42 11.26 -37.73
C ASP A 456 4.89 11.05 -37.75
N PRO A 457 4.13 11.60 -38.71
CA PRO A 457 2.68 11.39 -38.79
C PRO A 457 2.25 9.92 -38.94
N SER A 458 3.19 9.01 -39.20
CA SER A 458 2.99 7.56 -39.24
C SER A 458 3.27 6.85 -37.91
N THR A 459 3.69 7.59 -36.88
CA THR A 459 3.86 7.06 -35.52
C THR A 459 2.49 6.57 -35.02
N PRO A 460 2.39 5.35 -34.46
CA PRO A 460 1.16 4.88 -33.81
C PRO A 460 0.71 5.85 -32.71
N ALA A 461 -0.52 5.70 -32.20
CA ALA A 461 -1.05 6.49 -31.09
C ALA A 461 -0.41 6.09 -29.74
N ALA A 462 0.93 6.12 -29.69
CA ALA A 462 1.71 5.76 -28.54
C ALA A 462 1.38 6.68 -27.35
N SER A 463 1.37 6.09 -26.15
CA SER A 463 1.09 6.83 -24.93
C SER A 463 1.74 6.16 -23.73
N GLY A 464 1.69 6.81 -22.58
CA GLY A 464 2.21 6.26 -21.34
C GLY A 464 1.90 7.10 -20.12
N VAL A 465 2.11 6.52 -18.95
CA VAL A 465 2.04 7.21 -17.67
C VAL A 465 3.34 6.97 -16.93
N ALA A 466 3.94 8.04 -16.41
CA ALA A 466 5.15 7.98 -15.62
C ALA A 466 4.94 8.53 -14.22
N ARG A 467 5.60 7.87 -13.28
CA ARG A 467 5.76 8.27 -11.88
C ARG A 467 7.22 8.59 -11.63
N MET A 468 7.48 9.63 -10.87
CA MET A 468 8.82 10.13 -10.59
C MET A 468 8.95 10.51 -9.12
N TRP A 469 10.04 10.09 -8.48
CA TRP A 469 10.30 10.36 -7.07
C TRP A 469 11.79 10.54 -6.82
N ARG A 470 12.14 11.12 -5.67
CA ARG A 470 13.54 11.20 -5.23
C ARG A 470 13.93 9.90 -4.53
N SER A 471 15.11 9.37 -4.85
CA SER A 471 15.65 8.17 -4.20
C SER A 471 16.00 8.42 -2.73
N ASP A 472 15.84 7.40 -1.87
CA ASP A 472 16.24 7.44 -0.46
C ASP A 472 17.75 7.26 -0.26
N ALA A 473 18.44 6.70 -1.24
CA ALA A 473 19.90 6.49 -1.21
C ALA A 473 20.72 7.78 -1.43
N GLY A 474 20.05 8.91 -1.57
CA GLY A 474 20.64 10.24 -1.70
C GLY A 474 19.63 11.20 -2.29
N ALA A 475 19.47 12.36 -1.65
CA ALA A 475 18.50 13.40 -1.98
C ALA A 475 18.58 13.92 -3.44
N ASP A 476 19.56 13.47 -4.22
CA ASP A 476 19.97 14.08 -5.49
C ASP A 476 19.67 13.20 -6.71
N ALA A 477 19.09 12.01 -6.51
CA ALA A 477 18.71 11.12 -7.59
C ALA A 477 17.20 11.14 -7.85
N LEU A 478 16.80 11.36 -9.10
CA LEU A 478 15.43 11.17 -9.58
C LEU A 478 15.28 9.74 -10.10
N CYS A 479 14.29 9.03 -9.59
CA CYS A 479 13.85 7.76 -10.11
C CYS A 479 12.57 7.95 -10.92
N VAL A 480 12.44 7.17 -11.99
CA VAL A 480 11.31 7.18 -12.92
C VAL A 480 10.81 5.75 -13.09
N ASP A 481 9.49 5.61 -13.13
CA ASP A 481 8.77 4.39 -13.42
C ASP A 481 7.64 4.73 -14.37
N ALA A 482 7.78 4.38 -15.63
CA ALA A 482 6.81 4.69 -16.66
C ALA A 482 6.27 3.42 -17.31
N GLU A 483 4.96 3.35 -17.43
CA GLU A 483 4.30 2.38 -18.29
C GLU A 483 4.02 3.03 -19.64
N VAL A 484 4.36 2.35 -20.73
CA VAL A 484 4.27 2.86 -22.09
C VAL A 484 3.69 1.81 -23.03
N TRP A 485 2.85 2.28 -23.95
CA TRP A 485 2.06 1.44 -24.85
C TRP A 485 2.15 1.94 -26.28
N ASP A 486 1.98 0.99 -27.22
CA ASP A 486 1.88 1.22 -28.66
C ASP A 486 3.09 1.95 -29.27
N LEU A 487 4.29 1.77 -28.71
CA LEU A 487 5.51 2.38 -29.23
C LEU A 487 5.90 1.76 -30.58
N SER A 488 6.40 2.60 -31.48
CA SER A 488 6.82 2.21 -32.83
C SER A 488 8.05 1.30 -32.86
N GLY A 489 8.83 1.26 -31.79
CA GLY A 489 10.06 0.46 -31.70
C GLY A 489 10.66 0.41 -30.30
N PRO A 490 11.78 -0.33 -30.13
CA PRO A 490 12.43 -0.48 -28.84
C PRO A 490 12.86 0.85 -28.23
N ILE A 491 12.70 0.97 -26.91
CA ILE A 491 13.08 2.15 -26.13
C ILE A 491 14.61 2.24 -26.05
N VAL A 492 15.15 3.41 -26.34
CA VAL A 492 16.61 3.67 -26.31
C VAL A 492 17.01 4.66 -25.23
N ALA A 493 16.11 5.55 -24.80
CA ALA A 493 16.36 6.52 -23.74
C ALA A 493 15.05 7.10 -23.20
N ALA A 494 15.10 7.69 -22.00
CA ALA A 494 14.08 8.61 -21.51
C ALA A 494 14.75 9.70 -20.68
N HIS A 495 14.25 10.92 -20.76
CA HIS A 495 14.85 12.08 -20.10
C HIS A 495 13.79 13.07 -19.63
N VAL A 496 14.10 13.82 -18.57
CA VAL A 496 13.33 15.02 -18.25
C VAL A 496 14.01 16.24 -18.88
N HIS A 497 13.24 17.04 -19.60
CA HIS A 497 13.68 18.26 -20.26
C HIS A 497 13.10 19.49 -19.56
N LEU A 498 13.74 20.65 -19.75
CA LEU A 498 13.25 21.95 -19.28
C LEU A 498 12.73 22.77 -20.46
N ALA A 499 11.42 22.83 -20.62
CA ALA A 499 10.73 23.72 -21.54
C ALA A 499 9.20 23.71 -21.29
N PRO A 500 8.50 24.79 -21.66
CA PRO A 500 7.04 24.84 -21.60
C PRO A 500 6.40 23.88 -22.62
N PRO A 501 5.09 23.61 -22.48
CA PRO A 501 4.32 22.84 -23.46
C PRO A 501 4.54 23.34 -24.89
N GLY A 502 4.70 22.41 -25.84
CA GLY A 502 4.84 22.73 -27.26
C GLY A 502 6.25 23.15 -27.72
N GLU A 503 7.21 23.32 -26.81
CA GLU A 503 8.59 23.72 -27.16
C GLU A 503 9.61 22.61 -26.84
N PRO A 504 10.64 22.39 -27.68
CA PRO A 504 11.73 21.47 -27.35
C PRO A 504 12.70 22.14 -26.36
N GLY A 505 13.09 21.42 -25.31
CA GLY A 505 14.03 21.91 -24.29
C GLY A 505 15.35 21.13 -24.26
N PRO A 506 16.41 21.67 -23.62
CA PRO A 506 17.57 20.88 -23.25
C PRO A 506 17.19 19.79 -22.23
N VAL A 507 17.96 18.70 -22.19
CA VAL A 507 17.85 17.70 -21.13
C VAL A 507 18.21 18.36 -19.80
N ALA A 508 17.28 18.34 -18.86
CA ALA A 508 17.46 18.84 -17.49
C ALA A 508 17.94 17.74 -16.56
N VAL A 509 17.32 16.55 -16.64
CA VAL A 509 17.64 15.40 -15.80
C VAL A 509 17.79 14.17 -16.70
N PRO A 510 19.02 13.67 -16.92
CA PRO A 510 19.24 12.44 -17.69
C PRO A 510 18.90 11.22 -16.83
N VAL A 511 17.77 10.56 -17.10
CA VAL A 511 17.38 9.33 -16.40
C VAL A 511 18.19 8.17 -17.00
N ASN A 512 19.03 7.52 -16.20
CA ASN A 512 19.68 6.30 -16.66
C ASN A 512 18.64 5.18 -16.60
N LEU A 513 18.19 4.75 -17.76
CA LEU A 513 17.32 3.59 -17.86
C LEU A 513 18.14 2.33 -17.64
N GLU A 514 17.68 1.45 -16.75
CA GLU A 514 18.02 0.04 -16.88
C GLU A 514 17.01 -0.54 -17.88
N PRO A 515 17.43 -0.94 -19.10
CA PRO A 515 16.49 -1.39 -20.11
C PRO A 515 15.81 -2.69 -19.64
N VAL A 516 14.53 -2.62 -19.32
CA VAL A 516 13.65 -3.79 -19.40
C VAL A 516 13.39 -4.00 -20.89
N ALA A 517 13.99 -5.03 -21.47
CA ALA A 517 13.96 -5.25 -22.92
C ALA A 517 12.51 -5.44 -23.44
N GLY A 518 12.07 -4.61 -24.39
CA GLY A 518 10.75 -4.69 -25.04
C GLY A 518 10.48 -3.51 -25.99
N GLN A 519 9.46 -3.63 -26.87
CA GLN A 519 8.91 -2.51 -27.66
C GLN A 519 7.92 -1.71 -26.81
N ASP A 520 7.00 -2.41 -26.13
CA ASP A 520 6.07 -1.87 -25.14
C ASP A 520 6.42 -2.41 -23.74
N GLY A 521 5.95 -1.74 -22.67
CA GLY A 521 6.11 -2.23 -21.30
C GLY A 521 6.45 -1.15 -20.28
N ARG A 522 7.39 -1.46 -19.38
CA ARG A 522 7.71 -0.62 -18.20
C ARG A 522 9.16 -0.12 -18.25
N VAL A 523 9.33 1.19 -18.19
CA VAL A 523 10.60 1.90 -18.13
C VAL A 523 10.89 2.26 -16.67
N VAL A 524 11.87 1.60 -16.06
CA VAL A 524 12.29 1.91 -14.70
C VAL A 524 13.76 2.29 -14.68
N GLY A 525 14.09 3.38 -13.99
CA GLY A 525 15.49 3.80 -13.88
C GLY A 525 15.66 4.98 -12.93
N CYS A 526 16.89 5.14 -12.43
CA CYS A 526 17.25 6.27 -11.58
C CYS A 526 18.46 7.00 -12.14
N THR A 527 18.52 8.31 -11.94
CA THR A 527 19.69 9.10 -12.29
C THR A 527 20.87 8.71 -11.40
N ARG A 528 22.11 8.83 -11.92
CA ARG A 528 23.30 8.74 -11.08
C ARG A 528 23.39 10.07 -10.30
N GLY A 529 23.41 10.03 -8.97
CA GLY A 529 23.44 11.23 -8.12
C GLY A 529 24.68 12.11 -8.34
N GLY A 530 24.72 13.28 -7.68
CA GLY A 530 25.80 14.26 -7.73
C GLY A 530 25.29 15.72 -7.79
N ASP A 531 26.14 16.70 -7.45
CA ASP A 531 25.73 18.10 -7.21
C ASP A 531 24.99 18.79 -8.38
N GLU A 532 25.39 18.53 -9.63
CA GLU A 532 24.72 19.09 -10.82
C GLU A 532 23.33 18.45 -11.03
N GLN A 533 23.23 17.14 -10.77
CA GLN A 533 21.98 16.38 -10.82
C GLN A 533 21.03 16.81 -9.70
N ALA A 534 21.56 17.03 -8.50
CA ALA A 534 20.83 17.54 -7.33
C ALA A 534 20.11 18.85 -7.64
N ALA A 535 20.82 19.79 -8.25
CA ALA A 535 20.27 21.09 -8.62
C ALA A 535 19.17 20.97 -9.67
N ALA A 536 19.33 20.09 -10.66
CA ALA A 536 18.32 19.84 -11.69
C ALA A 536 17.06 19.17 -11.11
N VAL A 537 17.23 18.19 -10.21
CA VAL A 537 16.11 17.53 -9.53
C VAL A 537 15.38 18.49 -8.59
N ALA A 538 16.11 19.35 -7.86
CA ALA A 538 15.50 20.39 -7.04
C ALA A 538 14.71 21.41 -7.89
N ALA A 539 15.22 21.79 -9.07
CA ALA A 539 14.52 22.67 -9.99
C ALA A 539 13.25 22.01 -10.56
N LEU A 540 13.31 20.71 -10.90
CA LEU A 540 12.14 19.93 -11.31
C LEU A 540 11.06 19.90 -10.23
N VAL A 541 11.44 19.64 -8.98
CA VAL A 541 10.50 19.57 -7.86
C VAL A 541 9.89 20.95 -7.54
N ALA A 542 10.68 22.02 -7.69
CA ALA A 542 10.22 23.39 -7.43
C ALA A 542 9.26 23.91 -8.50
N ASP A 543 9.42 23.49 -9.75
CA ASP A 543 8.58 23.92 -10.88
C ASP A 543 8.36 22.76 -11.87
N PRO A 544 7.53 21.77 -11.51
CA PRO A 544 7.32 20.60 -12.35
C PRO A 544 6.70 20.95 -13.70
N ALA A 545 5.81 21.95 -13.74
CA ALA A 545 5.13 22.38 -14.95
C ALA A 545 6.08 22.96 -16.02
N ALA A 546 7.27 23.43 -15.63
CA ALA A 546 8.31 23.88 -16.56
C ALA A 546 9.10 22.71 -17.22
N HIS A 547 8.81 21.48 -16.84
CA HIS A 547 9.54 20.29 -17.28
C HIS A 547 8.63 19.28 -17.97
N TYR A 548 9.19 18.45 -18.84
CA TYR A 548 8.51 17.29 -19.42
C TYR A 548 9.37 16.05 -19.38
N LEU A 549 8.73 14.89 -19.22
CA LEU A 549 9.35 13.59 -19.47
C LEU A 549 9.16 13.22 -20.94
N ASN A 550 10.20 12.70 -21.57
CA ASN A 550 10.20 12.25 -22.96
C ASN A 550 10.79 10.85 -23.06
N VAL A 551 10.17 10.00 -23.87
CA VAL A 551 10.63 8.64 -24.17
C VAL A 551 11.06 8.58 -25.63
N HIS A 552 12.22 7.98 -25.87
CA HIS A 552 12.85 7.87 -27.18
C HIS A 552 12.92 6.40 -27.60
N THR A 553 12.67 6.12 -28.87
CA THR A 553 12.81 4.79 -29.47
C THR A 553 13.85 4.78 -30.58
N GLU A 554 14.24 3.59 -31.05
CA GLU A 554 15.15 3.46 -32.20
C GLU A 554 14.64 4.17 -33.47
N LEU A 555 13.32 4.23 -33.65
CA LEU A 555 12.68 4.86 -34.82
C LEU A 555 12.44 6.36 -34.62
N ASN A 556 12.24 6.79 -33.37
CA ASN A 556 12.02 8.19 -32.99
C ASN A 556 13.11 8.66 -32.00
N PRO A 557 14.38 8.80 -32.46
CA PRO A 557 15.50 9.16 -31.59
C PRO A 557 15.44 10.61 -31.07
N ALA A 558 14.61 11.46 -31.68
CA ALA A 558 14.37 12.83 -31.21
C ALA A 558 13.33 12.89 -30.06
N GLY A 559 12.59 11.80 -29.83
CA GLY A 559 11.43 11.73 -28.93
C GLY A 559 10.24 11.11 -29.66
N GLU A 560 9.57 10.14 -29.04
CA GLU A 560 8.34 9.53 -29.56
C GLU A 560 7.09 10.06 -28.85
N ILE A 561 7.11 10.03 -27.52
CA ILE A 561 6.03 10.52 -26.65
C ILE A 561 6.61 11.40 -25.56
N ARG A 562 5.87 12.43 -25.16
CA ARG A 562 6.20 13.24 -24.00
C ARG A 562 4.98 13.70 -23.23
N GLY A 563 5.21 14.13 -22.00
CA GLY A 563 4.19 14.70 -21.12
C GLY A 563 4.80 15.72 -20.17
N GLN A 564 4.14 16.85 -19.95
CA GLN A 564 4.59 17.77 -18.90
C GLN A 564 4.53 17.08 -17.54
N VAL A 565 5.49 17.42 -16.69
CA VAL A 565 5.55 16.93 -15.33
C VAL A 565 4.60 17.74 -14.45
N PHE A 566 3.86 17.07 -13.58
CA PHE A 566 2.96 17.71 -12.62
C PHE A 566 2.98 16.99 -11.28
N LEU A 567 2.52 17.69 -10.25
CA LEU A 567 2.20 17.10 -8.96
C LEU A 567 0.67 16.88 -8.93
N PRO A 568 0.18 15.63 -8.87
CA PRO A 568 -1.27 15.38 -8.86
C PRO A 568 -1.87 15.98 -7.57
N ARG A 569 -2.96 16.74 -7.71
CA ARG A 569 -3.73 17.25 -6.55
C ARG A 569 -4.74 16.22 -6.04
N ALA A 570 -5.25 15.41 -6.94
CA ALA A 570 -6.17 14.32 -6.71
C ALA A 570 -6.08 13.31 -7.86
N THR A 571 -6.47 12.08 -7.58
CA THR A 571 -6.61 11.01 -8.58
C THR A 571 -7.97 10.37 -8.37
N SER A 572 -8.71 10.15 -9.46
CA SER A 572 -9.95 9.39 -9.42
C SER A 572 -9.82 8.12 -10.24
N PHE A 573 -10.47 7.06 -9.79
CA PHE A 573 -10.34 5.74 -10.40
C PHE A 573 -11.71 5.11 -10.70
N ALA A 574 -11.81 4.38 -11.80
CA ALA A 574 -12.95 3.53 -12.14
C ALA A 574 -12.49 2.17 -12.65
N ALA A 575 -13.03 1.09 -12.07
CA ALA A 575 -12.99 -0.24 -12.67
C ALA A 575 -14.18 -0.40 -13.63
N LEU A 576 -13.91 -0.82 -14.86
CA LEU A 576 -14.86 -0.90 -15.96
C LEU A 576 -15.32 -2.34 -16.17
N PHE A 577 -16.63 -2.59 -16.19
CA PHE A 577 -17.22 -3.90 -16.45
C PHE A 577 -18.45 -3.79 -17.34
N GLY A 578 -18.72 -4.80 -18.16
CA GLY A 578 -19.95 -4.80 -18.97
C GLY A 578 -21.22 -4.99 -18.15
N ALA A 579 -21.12 -5.61 -16.97
CA ALA A 579 -22.22 -5.71 -16.01
C ALA A 579 -22.69 -4.35 -15.48
N ASN A 580 -21.81 -3.34 -15.48
CA ASN A 580 -22.09 -2.00 -15.00
C ASN A 580 -22.73 -1.10 -16.07
N GLU A 581 -22.86 -1.58 -17.31
CA GLU A 581 -23.44 -0.79 -18.39
C GLU A 581 -24.92 -0.49 -18.15
N VAL A 582 -25.31 0.77 -18.39
CA VAL A 582 -26.69 1.24 -18.22
C VAL A 582 -27.07 2.15 -19.39
N PRO A 583 -28.03 1.75 -20.24
CA PRO A 583 -28.76 0.49 -20.23
C PRO A 583 -27.88 -0.69 -20.70
N GLY A 584 -27.83 -1.76 -19.92
CA GLY A 584 -27.09 -2.97 -20.27
C GLY A 584 -27.85 -3.97 -21.15
N PRO A 585 -27.28 -5.15 -21.41
CA PRO A 585 -25.97 -5.59 -20.91
C PRO A 585 -24.82 -5.07 -21.77
N GLY A 586 -23.69 -4.75 -21.12
CA GLY A 586 -22.40 -4.64 -21.79
C GLY A 586 -21.77 -6.00 -22.08
N HIS A 587 -20.49 -6.01 -22.41
CA HIS A 587 -19.73 -7.21 -22.73
C HIS A 587 -19.54 -8.09 -21.48
N PRO A 588 -19.91 -9.39 -21.52
CA PRO A 588 -20.02 -10.21 -20.30
C PRO A 588 -18.68 -10.50 -19.62
N ASP A 589 -17.61 -10.59 -20.40
CA ASP A 589 -16.29 -11.03 -19.93
C ASP A 589 -15.21 -9.94 -20.06
N ALA A 590 -15.57 -8.76 -20.59
CA ALA A 590 -14.59 -7.70 -20.78
C ALA A 590 -14.47 -6.86 -19.52
N THR A 591 -13.25 -6.40 -19.27
CA THR A 591 -12.92 -5.58 -18.11
C THR A 591 -12.03 -4.42 -18.53
N GLY A 592 -11.90 -3.42 -17.67
CA GLY A 592 -10.95 -2.35 -17.87
C GLY A 592 -10.76 -1.50 -16.62
N SER A 593 -9.90 -0.50 -16.73
CA SER A 593 -9.64 0.49 -15.71
C SER A 593 -9.54 1.87 -16.34
N PHE A 594 -9.92 2.89 -15.59
CA PHE A 594 -9.78 4.28 -15.97
C PHE A 594 -9.26 5.06 -14.77
N THR A 595 -8.23 5.86 -14.99
CA THR A 595 -7.64 6.75 -13.98
C THR A 595 -7.65 8.18 -14.50
N LEU A 596 -8.13 9.10 -13.68
CA LEU A 596 -8.15 10.54 -13.92
C LEU A 596 -7.16 11.23 -12.98
N TYR A 597 -6.36 12.16 -13.50
CA TYR A 597 -5.37 12.91 -12.74
C TYR A 597 -5.72 14.41 -12.72
N ASP A 598 -5.88 15.00 -11.53
CA ASP A 598 -5.99 16.45 -11.38
C ASP A 598 -4.60 17.08 -11.39
N THR A 599 -4.20 17.63 -12.54
CA THR A 599 -2.93 18.37 -12.71
C THR A 599 -2.96 19.76 -12.09
N GLY A 600 -4.15 20.26 -11.73
CA GLY A 600 -4.37 21.61 -11.25
C GLY A 600 -4.43 22.69 -12.33
N ILE A 601 -4.28 22.34 -13.61
CA ILE A 601 -4.44 23.24 -14.77
C ILE A 601 -5.92 23.32 -15.13
N ALA A 602 -6.48 24.53 -15.21
CA ALA A 602 -7.93 24.76 -15.18
C ALA A 602 -8.70 24.26 -16.42
N ASP A 603 -8.03 24.15 -17.56
CA ASP A 603 -8.59 23.77 -18.87
C ASP A 603 -7.96 22.48 -19.41
N GLU A 604 -7.42 21.64 -18.53
CA GLU A 604 -6.78 20.37 -18.86
C GLU A 604 -7.42 19.20 -18.10
N LEU A 605 -7.55 18.07 -18.80
CA LEU A 605 -7.97 16.80 -18.23
C LEU A 605 -7.00 15.69 -18.65
N CYS A 606 -6.26 15.13 -17.69
CA CYS A 606 -5.31 14.05 -17.94
C CYS A 606 -5.85 12.72 -17.43
N TYR A 607 -5.77 11.67 -18.24
CA TYR A 607 -6.30 10.36 -17.91
C TYR A 607 -5.50 9.22 -18.53
N ALA A 608 -5.71 8.02 -18.00
CA ALA A 608 -5.27 6.76 -18.57
C ALA A 608 -6.42 5.75 -18.53
N ILE A 609 -6.52 4.91 -19.55
CA ILE A 609 -7.55 3.89 -19.68
C ILE A 609 -6.93 2.61 -20.25
N GLU A 610 -7.36 1.46 -19.73
CA GLU A 610 -6.94 0.14 -20.18
C GLU A 610 -8.13 -0.80 -20.21
N TRP A 611 -8.10 -1.80 -21.09
CA TRP A 611 -9.15 -2.82 -21.17
C TRP A 611 -8.61 -4.17 -21.64
N GLU A 612 -9.37 -5.23 -21.35
CA GLU A 612 -9.10 -6.59 -21.80
C GLU A 612 -10.42 -7.28 -22.16
N GLY A 613 -10.36 -8.27 -23.06
CA GLY A 613 -11.50 -9.13 -23.37
C GLY A 613 -12.53 -8.56 -24.33
N LEU A 614 -12.26 -7.40 -24.95
CA LEU A 614 -13.09 -6.86 -26.04
C LEU A 614 -12.67 -7.49 -27.38
N GLU A 615 -13.51 -8.38 -27.91
CA GLU A 615 -13.22 -9.12 -29.15
C GLU A 615 -13.42 -8.28 -30.42
N THR A 616 -14.35 -7.31 -30.37
CA THR A 616 -14.55 -6.35 -31.46
C THR A 616 -13.79 -5.05 -31.22
N PRO A 617 -13.35 -4.37 -32.29
CA PRO A 617 -12.62 -3.11 -32.16
C PRO A 617 -13.39 -2.09 -31.33
N VAL A 618 -12.67 -1.41 -30.44
CA VAL A 618 -13.20 -0.26 -29.72
C VAL A 618 -13.44 0.89 -30.70
N VAL A 619 -14.63 1.47 -30.65
CA VAL A 619 -15.07 2.56 -31.54
C VAL A 619 -15.23 3.90 -30.83
N GLY A 620 -15.17 3.91 -29.50
CA GLY A 620 -15.22 5.13 -28.70
C GLY A 620 -15.10 4.86 -27.20
N ALA A 621 -14.75 5.88 -26.45
CA ALA A 621 -14.78 5.89 -24.99
C ALA A 621 -15.10 7.30 -24.52
N HIS A 622 -15.76 7.43 -23.38
CA HIS A 622 -16.24 8.71 -22.87
C HIS A 622 -16.26 8.78 -21.35
N ILE A 623 -16.22 10.00 -20.83
CA ILE A 623 -16.68 10.33 -19.48
C ILE A 623 -18.10 10.89 -19.61
N HIS A 624 -18.99 10.40 -18.76
CA HIS A 624 -20.39 10.80 -18.68
C HIS A 624 -20.72 11.37 -17.29
N ALA A 625 -21.72 12.26 -17.24
CA ALA A 625 -22.34 12.70 -15.99
C ALA A 625 -23.59 11.86 -15.70
N GLY A 626 -23.51 10.97 -14.70
CA GLY A 626 -24.58 10.05 -14.31
C GLY A 626 -24.18 9.16 -13.13
N SER A 627 -25.18 8.73 -12.34
CA SER A 627 -24.99 7.81 -11.22
C SER A 627 -24.77 6.38 -11.71
N ALA A 628 -24.28 5.49 -10.84
CA ALA A 628 -24.07 4.08 -11.18
C ALA A 628 -25.32 3.40 -11.77
N THR A 629 -26.53 3.85 -11.41
CA THR A 629 -27.80 3.27 -11.84
C THR A 629 -28.47 3.98 -13.03
N GLU A 630 -27.91 5.08 -13.54
CA GLU A 630 -28.53 5.90 -14.58
C GLU A 630 -27.55 6.25 -15.70
N SER A 631 -28.03 6.16 -16.95
CA SER A 631 -27.24 6.59 -18.11
C SER A 631 -27.15 8.11 -18.17
N GLY A 632 -25.95 8.62 -18.40
CA GLY A 632 -25.61 10.03 -18.40
C GLY A 632 -25.34 10.60 -19.79
N GLY A 633 -25.36 11.92 -19.93
CA GLY A 633 -24.84 12.58 -21.12
C GLY A 633 -23.32 12.53 -21.16
N VAL A 634 -22.73 12.40 -22.35
CA VAL A 634 -21.27 12.53 -22.55
C VAL A 634 -20.85 13.94 -22.14
N VAL A 635 -19.88 14.04 -21.24
CA VAL A 635 -19.27 15.30 -20.84
C VAL A 635 -17.88 15.48 -21.43
N HIS A 636 -17.15 14.39 -21.68
CA HIS A 636 -15.82 14.44 -22.28
C HIS A 636 -15.52 13.18 -23.11
N PRO A 637 -15.04 13.29 -24.37
CA PRO A 637 -14.55 12.13 -25.12
C PRO A 637 -13.19 11.68 -24.61
N ILE A 638 -12.95 10.37 -24.59
CA ILE A 638 -11.66 9.78 -24.24
C ILE A 638 -10.96 9.38 -25.54
N ALA A 639 -9.74 9.86 -25.75
CA ALA A 639 -8.91 9.47 -26.88
C ALA A 639 -8.46 8.01 -26.72
N LEU A 640 -8.41 7.29 -27.83
CA LEU A 640 -8.09 5.87 -27.86
C LEU A 640 -6.76 5.62 -28.57
N GLY A 641 -6.00 4.65 -28.05
CA GLY A 641 -4.79 4.11 -28.68
C GLY A 641 -5.10 3.14 -29.81
N VAL A 642 -4.06 2.48 -30.33
CA VAL A 642 -4.22 1.41 -31.35
C VAL A 642 -4.36 0.04 -30.69
N GLY A 643 -3.84 -0.11 -29.48
CA GLY A 643 -3.96 -1.29 -28.63
C GLY A 643 -5.14 -1.21 -27.68
N SER A 644 -4.98 -1.87 -26.53
CA SER A 644 -6.00 -1.97 -25.49
C SER A 644 -5.79 -1.01 -24.32
N SER A 645 -4.98 0.03 -24.53
CA SER A 645 -4.58 1.01 -23.53
C SER A 645 -4.42 2.38 -24.18
N SER A 646 -4.61 3.44 -23.40
CA SER A 646 -4.36 4.82 -23.83
C SER A 646 -4.15 5.74 -22.64
N ALA A 647 -3.28 6.74 -22.77
CA ALA A 647 -3.24 7.86 -21.85
C ALA A 647 -3.05 9.18 -22.60
N ARG A 648 -3.64 10.26 -22.08
CA ARG A 648 -3.63 11.58 -22.73
C ARG A 648 -3.90 12.70 -21.75
N CYS A 649 -3.36 13.88 -22.06
CA CYS A 649 -3.79 15.16 -21.49
C CYS A 649 -4.53 15.97 -22.56
N ASP A 650 -5.84 16.11 -22.43
CA ASP A 650 -6.63 16.97 -23.32
C ASP A 650 -6.59 18.41 -22.80
N GLY A 651 -6.11 19.33 -23.62
CA GLY A 651 -6.20 20.78 -23.38
C GLY A 651 -7.47 21.42 -23.96
N ASP A 652 -7.69 22.70 -23.66
CA ASP A 652 -8.88 23.47 -24.06
C ASP A 652 -10.21 22.85 -23.58
N VAL A 653 -10.19 22.08 -22.49
CA VAL A 653 -11.39 21.52 -21.84
C VAL A 653 -12.14 22.65 -21.15
N ASP A 654 -13.48 22.67 -21.27
CA ASP A 654 -14.30 23.65 -20.56
C ASP A 654 -14.03 23.53 -19.03
N PRO A 655 -13.51 24.59 -18.38
CA PRO A 655 -13.18 24.52 -16.95
C PRO A 655 -14.35 24.14 -16.06
N ALA A 656 -15.59 24.45 -16.48
CA ALA A 656 -16.79 24.07 -15.73
C ALA A 656 -17.05 22.56 -15.80
N VAL A 657 -16.80 21.93 -16.96
CA VAL A 657 -16.93 20.47 -17.13
C VAL A 657 -15.88 19.76 -16.28
N ARG A 658 -14.63 20.18 -16.42
CA ARG A 658 -13.51 19.64 -15.63
C ARG A 658 -13.79 19.73 -14.13
N GLN A 659 -14.17 20.91 -13.64
CA GLN A 659 -14.43 21.11 -12.21
C GLN A 659 -15.60 20.25 -11.73
N ALA A 660 -16.65 20.07 -12.53
CA ALA A 660 -17.78 19.22 -12.16
C ALA A 660 -17.37 17.74 -11.99
N ILE A 661 -16.48 17.22 -12.85
CA ILE A 661 -15.96 15.85 -12.72
C ILE A 661 -15.14 15.70 -11.43
N LEU A 662 -14.27 16.67 -11.14
CA LEU A 662 -13.38 16.62 -9.98
C LEU A 662 -14.11 16.85 -8.64
N ASP A 663 -15.15 17.67 -8.62
CA ASP A 663 -15.95 17.95 -7.40
C ASP A 663 -16.89 16.80 -7.03
N ASP A 664 -17.32 16.01 -8.01
CA ASP A 664 -18.24 14.88 -7.81
C ASP A 664 -17.85 13.67 -8.69
N PRO A 665 -16.71 12.99 -8.41
CA PRO A 665 -16.33 11.79 -9.16
C PRO A 665 -17.42 10.71 -9.12
N ALA A 666 -18.05 10.51 -7.96
CA ALA A 666 -19.12 9.54 -7.79
C ALA A 666 -20.39 9.85 -8.63
N GLY A 667 -20.54 11.08 -9.13
CA GLY A 667 -21.56 11.49 -10.10
C GLY A 667 -21.17 11.30 -11.57
N HIS A 668 -19.97 10.79 -11.86
CA HIS A 668 -19.44 10.60 -13.20
C HIS A 668 -18.90 9.17 -13.43
N TYR A 669 -19.01 8.69 -14.66
CA TYR A 669 -18.50 7.37 -15.04
C TYR A 669 -17.73 7.42 -16.35
N ALA A 670 -16.77 6.50 -16.50
CA ALA A 670 -16.11 6.24 -17.77
C ALA A 670 -16.72 4.99 -18.42
N ASN A 671 -16.73 4.95 -19.75
CA ASN A 671 -17.11 3.77 -20.51
C ASN A 671 -16.30 3.60 -21.79
N VAL A 672 -16.37 2.41 -22.36
CA VAL A 672 -15.76 2.02 -23.64
C VAL A 672 -16.82 1.36 -24.50
N HIS A 673 -16.84 1.62 -25.79
CA HIS A 673 -17.83 1.14 -26.76
C HIS A 673 -17.14 0.30 -27.85
N THR A 674 -17.79 -0.78 -28.29
CA THR A 674 -17.38 -1.53 -29.49
C THR A 674 -18.49 -1.53 -30.53
N GLU A 675 -18.22 -2.07 -31.73
CA GLU A 675 -19.26 -2.24 -32.75
C GLU A 675 -20.45 -3.10 -32.27
N ASP A 676 -20.18 -4.11 -31.45
CA ASP A 676 -21.21 -5.01 -30.89
C ASP A 676 -21.94 -4.39 -29.69
N PHE A 677 -21.30 -3.46 -29.00
CA PHE A 677 -21.82 -2.80 -27.80
C PHE A 677 -21.79 -1.27 -27.98
N PRO A 678 -22.63 -0.72 -28.88
CA PRO A 678 -22.60 0.69 -29.22
C PRO A 678 -23.11 1.60 -28.09
N ASP A 679 -23.98 1.10 -27.21
CA ASP A 679 -24.47 1.83 -26.03
C ASP A 679 -23.44 1.82 -24.88
N GLY A 680 -22.55 0.82 -24.88
CA GLY A 680 -21.40 0.68 -23.97
C GLY A 680 -21.02 -0.79 -23.79
N ALA A 681 -19.74 -1.10 -23.94
CA ALA A 681 -19.18 -2.44 -23.77
C ALA A 681 -18.75 -2.68 -22.32
N ILE A 682 -18.08 -1.71 -21.69
CA ILE A 682 -17.68 -1.75 -20.28
C ILE A 682 -17.81 -0.34 -19.69
N ARG A 683 -18.25 -0.26 -18.43
CA ARG A 683 -18.53 1.00 -17.70
C ARG A 683 -18.08 0.93 -16.25
N GLY A 684 -17.68 2.06 -15.68
CA GLY A 684 -17.27 2.15 -14.27
C GLY A 684 -17.42 3.56 -13.70
N GLN A 685 -17.91 3.64 -12.46
CA GLN A 685 -18.08 4.90 -11.75
C GLN A 685 -16.74 5.40 -11.23
N LEU A 686 -16.46 6.71 -11.35
CA LEU A 686 -15.26 7.31 -10.77
C LEU A 686 -15.40 7.36 -9.24
N THR A 687 -14.29 7.14 -8.55
CA THR A 687 -14.15 7.17 -7.08
C THR A 687 -13.06 8.12 -6.64
#